data_AF-A0A9Q0KYX9-F1
#
_entry.id   AF-A0A9Q0KYX9-F1
#
_cell.length_a   1.000
_cell.length_b   1.000
_cell.length_c   1.000
_cell.angle_alpha   90.00
_cell.angle_beta   90.00
_cell.angle_gamma   90.00
#
_symmetry.space_group_name_H-M   'P 1'
#
loop_
_entity.id
_entity.type
_entity.pdbx_description
1 polymer ?
#
loop_
_entity_poly.entity_id
_entity_poly.type
_entity_poly.pdbx_seq_one_letter_code
_entity_poly.pdbx_strand_id
1 'polypeptide(L)'
;MKFELQSCYRCTGTRSEHLFLDDDFEAKMSKNLKKMESTKSHSWWWDSHICPKSSKLMADGLEEMDRSVLRMLKLIEGDGDSFAKKADMYYQKRPELISHVEDFYRMYRSLAERYNHLTGELRKNIPSELQSQSSGLSDAGSEQSSPDRKFIRRKHSHRAAGFDFFLGSTGGGNNDPTQNVEDSSSACSDSELDSDDDSSSVNNYSVPTVNGDGEGLLRRIIELEIELRDSKEKLRVAEEGYKDACNAKITDTNKNNEIVAGYEEQLRITNGKLKIAEGEIVRLKRELGNYESMKLARNSQAQLELAQKDIPMVETENQSGQGWSDDLNEQIAGLEVSVSALDRGSLLDKLKITSSRLRDKEDEIARLKLELDNTRSSVDGLEDAAREKHEVLSEKSQEPELLERITGLEANLLSRSHDIEELEQKLKMTEESLQGSEKEIARLVRESHEATSNMQVELQAAHKDIAVQEVALGSERRQVSELQEQIKKYKLDISNLKEELFHTALNFSAEKEQLQAEISKLTEERAMLEVKLKEWETRKLSLQEEIEQLKGTIAQRDDAVEALDKDLDALKLQYDMMVEERDDQKTKMVMLMAEVSCKDNRIQKMDEHLNRLQKEQLELITGAEKGMKLVKKLEEEVERQRVAISTGAEEKREAIRQLCFSLDHYRNRNQQLRQAFMGNHKRHHIVLAS
;
A
#
# COMPACT_ATOMS: atom_id res chain seq x y z
N MET A 1 -53.09 -34.65 12.21
CA MET A 1 -54.05 -33.68 11.65
C MET A 1 -53.63 -33.38 10.23
N LYS A 2 -54.52 -33.64 9.28
CA LYS A 2 -54.42 -33.31 7.85
C LYS A 2 -54.68 -31.81 7.61
N PHE A 3 -54.48 -31.40 6.35
CA PHE A 3 -54.76 -30.14 5.64
C PHE A 3 -53.47 -29.33 5.35
N GLU A 4 -52.87 -29.44 4.17
CA GLU A 4 -53.29 -29.15 2.78
C GLU A 4 -52.78 -27.79 2.29
N LEU A 5 -52.21 -27.88 1.09
CA LEU A 5 -51.69 -26.84 0.24
C LEU A 5 -52.80 -25.87 -0.19
N GLN A 6 -52.48 -24.58 -0.24
CA GLN A 6 -53.14 -23.68 -1.17
C GLN A 6 -52.10 -22.81 -1.89
N SER A 7 -51.96 -23.12 -3.18
CA SER A 7 -51.28 -22.35 -4.20
C SER A 7 -51.98 -21.00 -4.39
N CYS A 8 -51.20 -19.91 -4.53
CA CYS A 8 -51.65 -18.72 -5.25
C CYS A 8 -50.49 -18.14 -6.05
N TYR A 9 -50.47 -18.46 -7.34
CA TYR A 9 -49.74 -17.74 -8.38
C TYR A 9 -50.28 -16.31 -8.50
N ARG A 10 -49.40 -15.30 -8.40
CA ARG A 10 -49.56 -14.03 -9.13
C ARG A 10 -48.20 -13.38 -9.39
N CYS A 11 -47.75 -13.48 -10.65
CA CYS A 11 -46.75 -12.58 -11.22
C CYS A 11 -47.34 -11.18 -11.34
N THR A 12 -46.66 -10.17 -10.81
CA THR A 12 -46.55 -8.83 -11.42
C THR A 12 -45.28 -8.13 -10.93
N GLY A 13 -44.28 -8.06 -11.82
CA GLY A 13 -43.36 -6.93 -12.02
C GLY A 13 -42.52 -6.41 -10.86
N THR A 14 -41.27 -6.87 -10.78
CA THR A 14 -40.16 -6.07 -10.21
C THR A 14 -39.38 -5.44 -11.35
N ARG A 15 -39.71 -4.18 -11.63
CA ARG A 15 -38.96 -3.24 -12.47
C ARG A 15 -38.14 -2.36 -11.54
N SER A 16 -36.87 -2.15 -11.91
CA SER A 16 -35.96 -1.09 -11.46
C SER A 16 -35.55 -1.05 -9.99
N GLU A 17 -34.27 -1.33 -9.76
CA GLU A 17 -33.37 -0.50 -8.93
C GLU A 17 -31.93 -0.99 -9.15
N HIS A 18 -31.38 -0.81 -10.36
CA HIS A 18 -29.95 -1.12 -10.58
C HIS A 18 -29.27 -0.35 -11.72
N LEU A 19 -29.78 0.84 -12.10
CA LEU A 19 -29.21 1.66 -13.20
C LEU A 19 -29.32 3.17 -12.93
N PHE A 20 -28.88 3.67 -11.78
CA PHE A 20 -28.91 5.14 -11.54
C PHE A 20 -27.66 5.72 -10.87
N LEU A 21 -26.64 4.91 -10.55
CA LEU A 21 -25.41 5.42 -9.92
C LEU A 21 -24.24 5.59 -10.90
N ASP A 22 -24.28 4.97 -12.07
CA ASP A 22 -23.16 5.03 -13.03
C ASP A 22 -23.27 6.25 -13.98
N ASP A 23 -24.47 6.61 -14.43
CA ASP A 23 -24.70 7.79 -15.30
C ASP A 23 -24.32 9.12 -14.61
N ASP A 24 -24.49 9.21 -13.29
CA ASP A 24 -24.15 10.39 -12.51
C ASP A 24 -22.63 10.59 -12.37
N PHE A 25 -21.84 9.50 -12.40
CA PHE A 25 -20.39 9.59 -12.37
C PHE A 25 -19.85 10.05 -13.74
N GLU A 26 -20.41 9.52 -14.82
CA GLU A 26 -20.03 9.84 -16.20
C GLU A 26 -20.43 11.28 -16.61
N ALA A 27 -21.62 11.74 -16.17
CA ALA A 27 -22.07 13.12 -16.37
C ALA A 27 -21.26 14.13 -15.56
N LYS A 28 -20.77 13.75 -14.36
CA LYS A 28 -19.95 14.60 -13.49
C LYS A 28 -18.51 14.71 -13.99
N MET A 29 -17.97 13.62 -14.57
CA MET A 29 -16.67 13.61 -15.23
C MET A 29 -16.68 14.44 -16.52
N SER A 30 -17.70 14.27 -17.37
CA SER A 30 -17.88 15.05 -18.61
C SER A 30 -18.11 16.55 -18.35
N LYS A 31 -18.82 16.90 -17.26
CA LYS A 31 -18.97 18.29 -16.82
C LYS A 31 -17.64 18.89 -16.33
N ASN A 32 -16.77 18.10 -15.70
CA ASN A 32 -15.44 18.57 -15.29
C ASN A 32 -14.49 18.76 -16.48
N LEU A 33 -14.54 17.89 -17.49
CA LEU A 33 -13.77 18.06 -18.73
C LEU A 33 -14.18 19.32 -19.52
N LYS A 34 -15.49 19.58 -19.69
CA LYS A 34 -15.98 20.84 -20.30
C LYS A 34 -15.69 22.08 -19.46
N LYS A 35 -15.58 21.94 -18.14
CA LYS A 35 -15.20 23.03 -17.23
C LYS A 35 -13.71 23.36 -17.34
N MET A 36 -12.84 22.37 -17.57
CA MET A 36 -11.42 22.58 -17.82
C MET A 36 -11.13 23.23 -19.18
N GLU A 37 -11.90 22.91 -20.23
CA GLU A 37 -11.75 23.56 -21.54
C GLU A 37 -12.20 25.03 -21.55
N SER A 38 -13.15 25.41 -20.69
CA SER A 38 -13.67 26.79 -20.60
C SER A 38 -12.94 27.69 -19.59
N THR A 39 -12.08 27.13 -18.74
CA THR A 39 -11.17 27.88 -17.85
C THR A 39 -9.76 27.97 -18.42
N LYS A 40 -9.61 28.32 -19.69
CA LYS A 40 -8.33 28.79 -20.25
C LYS A 40 -8.21 30.29 -19.97
N SER A 41 -8.12 30.66 -18.69
CA SER A 41 -7.76 32.02 -18.30
C SER A 41 -6.26 32.20 -18.51
N HIS A 42 -5.91 32.63 -19.73
CA HIS A 42 -4.58 33.13 -20.07
C HIS A 42 -4.18 34.20 -19.04
N SER A 43 -3.34 33.78 -18.09
CA SER A 43 -2.93 34.65 -17.00
C SER A 43 -1.92 35.66 -17.54
N TRP A 44 -2.25 36.94 -17.50
CA TRP A 44 -1.48 38.07 -18.04
C TRP A 44 -0.01 38.15 -17.60
N TRP A 45 0.36 37.52 -16.48
CA TRP A 45 1.75 37.44 -16.04
C TRP A 45 2.64 36.54 -16.92
N TRP A 46 2.06 35.55 -17.63
CA TRP A 46 2.81 34.69 -18.55
C TRP A 46 3.20 35.41 -19.85
N ASP A 47 2.50 36.49 -20.21
CA ASP A 47 2.62 37.14 -21.52
C ASP A 47 3.63 38.31 -21.54
N SER A 48 3.99 38.86 -20.37
CA SER A 48 4.72 40.14 -20.31
C SER A 48 6.23 40.04 -20.07
N HIS A 49 6.76 38.92 -19.55
CA HIS A 49 8.17 38.85 -19.11
C HIS A 49 8.98 37.64 -19.63
N ILE A 50 8.43 36.87 -20.57
CA ILE A 50 9.11 35.72 -21.16
C ILE A 50 9.10 35.92 -22.67
N CYS A 51 10.29 36.05 -23.27
CA CYS A 51 10.49 36.35 -24.70
C CYS A 51 9.56 35.50 -25.61
N PRO A 52 8.97 36.06 -26.71
CA PRO A 52 7.94 35.38 -27.52
C PRO A 52 8.32 34.00 -28.08
N LYS A 53 9.62 33.68 -28.15
CA LYS A 53 10.13 32.37 -28.59
C LYS A 53 9.99 31.28 -27.51
N SER A 54 10.05 31.67 -26.24
CA SER A 54 9.93 30.76 -25.10
C SER A 54 8.47 30.48 -24.73
N SER A 55 7.55 31.44 -24.94
CA SER A 55 6.11 31.22 -24.71
C SER A 55 5.53 30.20 -25.69
N LYS A 56 5.99 30.20 -26.96
CA LYS A 56 5.55 29.23 -27.98
C LYS A 56 5.96 27.79 -27.67
N LEU A 57 7.23 27.56 -27.27
CA LEU A 57 7.71 26.22 -26.90
C LEU A 57 7.07 25.68 -25.60
N MET A 58 6.70 26.57 -24.68
CA MET A 58 5.97 26.20 -23.46
C MET A 58 4.50 25.87 -23.75
N ALA A 59 3.86 26.65 -24.62
CA ALA A 59 2.50 26.38 -25.08
C ALA A 59 2.42 25.04 -25.85
N ASP A 60 3.35 24.80 -26.77
CA ASP A 60 3.41 23.55 -27.56
C ASP A 60 3.66 22.33 -26.64
N GLY A 61 4.48 22.49 -25.59
CA GLY A 61 4.75 21.43 -24.60
C GLY A 61 3.56 21.11 -23.70
N LEU A 62 2.79 22.12 -23.30
CA LEU A 62 1.55 21.93 -22.54
C LEU A 62 0.46 21.27 -23.39
N GLU A 63 0.35 21.65 -24.66
CA GLU A 63 -0.61 21.05 -25.59
C GLU A 63 -0.27 19.57 -25.91
N GLU A 64 1.01 19.21 -26.01
CA GLU A 64 1.43 17.80 -26.15
C GLU A 64 1.15 16.99 -24.87
N MET A 65 1.34 17.58 -23.69
CA MET A 65 0.97 16.94 -22.42
C MET A 65 -0.54 16.67 -22.33
N ASP A 66 -1.38 17.64 -22.71
CA ASP A 66 -2.84 17.47 -22.75
C ASP A 66 -3.26 16.38 -23.76
N ARG A 67 -2.63 16.36 -24.94
CA ARG A 67 -2.84 15.28 -25.94
C ARG A 67 -2.40 13.91 -25.43
N SER A 68 -1.35 13.84 -24.60
CA SER A 68 -0.93 12.60 -23.94
C SER A 68 -1.95 12.11 -22.91
N VAL A 69 -2.49 13.01 -22.09
CA VAL A 69 -3.54 12.69 -21.10
C VAL A 69 -4.80 12.16 -21.79
N LEU A 70 -5.21 12.77 -22.90
CA LEU A 70 -6.34 12.31 -23.70
C LEU A 70 -6.10 10.90 -24.31
N ARG A 71 -4.87 10.58 -24.73
CA ARG A 71 -4.51 9.23 -25.19
C ARG A 71 -4.59 8.20 -24.06
N MET A 72 -4.10 8.54 -22.86
CA MET A 72 -4.19 7.67 -21.68
C MET A 72 -5.63 7.42 -21.25
N LEU A 73 -6.48 8.44 -21.24
CA LEU A 73 -7.90 8.32 -20.89
C LEU A 73 -8.63 7.37 -21.86
N LYS A 74 -8.37 7.48 -23.17
CA LYS A 74 -8.95 6.58 -24.19
C LYS A 74 -8.52 5.11 -24.06
N LEU A 75 -7.36 4.84 -23.45
CA LEU A 75 -6.93 3.46 -23.17
C LEU A 75 -7.68 2.86 -21.97
N ILE A 76 -8.14 3.71 -21.05
CA ILE A 76 -8.91 3.31 -19.88
C ILE A 76 -10.42 3.20 -20.21
N GLU A 77 -10.90 4.05 -21.12
CA GLU A 77 -12.27 4.00 -21.66
C GLU A 77 -12.43 2.75 -22.54
N GLY A 78 -13.21 1.80 -22.06
CA GLY A 78 -13.45 0.54 -22.74
C GLY A 78 -14.86 0.05 -22.45
N ASP A 79 -15.68 0.05 -23.50
CA ASP A 79 -17.07 -0.42 -23.50
C ASP A 79 -17.12 -1.95 -23.38
N GLY A 80 -16.76 -2.45 -22.20
CA GLY A 80 -16.95 -3.83 -21.84
C GLY A 80 -18.37 -4.02 -21.32
N ASP A 81 -19.27 -4.58 -22.12
CA ASP A 81 -20.65 -4.92 -21.73
C ASP A 81 -20.74 -5.88 -20.52
N SER A 82 -19.61 -6.44 -20.08
CA SER A 82 -19.49 -7.33 -18.92
C SER A 82 -18.17 -7.12 -18.16
N PHE A 83 -18.21 -7.27 -16.83
CA PHE A 83 -17.09 -7.05 -15.92
C PHE A 83 -15.85 -7.87 -16.26
N ALA A 84 -16.02 -9.15 -16.62
CA ALA A 84 -14.90 -10.02 -17.00
C ALA A 84 -14.18 -9.51 -18.26
N LYS A 85 -14.96 -9.01 -19.24
CA LYS A 85 -14.43 -8.44 -20.49
C LYS A 85 -13.71 -7.11 -20.24
N LYS A 86 -14.20 -6.30 -19.29
CA LYS A 86 -13.54 -5.06 -18.85
C LYS A 86 -12.20 -5.34 -18.14
N ALA A 87 -12.14 -6.38 -17.31
CA ALA A 87 -10.92 -6.81 -16.65
C ALA A 87 -9.87 -7.35 -17.65
N ASP A 88 -10.26 -8.20 -18.59
CA ASP A 88 -9.36 -8.71 -19.63
C ASP A 88 -8.83 -7.60 -20.54
N MET A 89 -9.70 -6.67 -20.97
CA MET A 89 -9.31 -5.50 -21.74
C MET A 89 -8.33 -4.60 -20.97
N TYR A 90 -8.53 -4.42 -19.66
CA TYR A 90 -7.61 -3.66 -18.82
C TYR A 90 -6.23 -4.32 -18.78
N TYR A 91 -6.14 -5.64 -18.55
CA TYR A 91 -4.86 -6.33 -18.52
C TYR A 91 -4.14 -6.33 -19.88
N GLN A 92 -4.88 -6.32 -21.00
CA GLN A 92 -4.31 -6.20 -22.34
C GLN A 92 -3.81 -4.78 -22.65
N LYS A 93 -4.54 -3.73 -22.23
CA LYS A 93 -4.17 -2.32 -22.48
C LYS A 93 -3.20 -1.74 -21.44
N ARG A 94 -3.00 -2.43 -20.32
CA ARG A 94 -2.10 -2.02 -19.23
C ARG A 94 -0.67 -1.71 -19.68
N PRO A 95 -0.01 -2.47 -20.59
CA PRO A 95 1.34 -2.16 -21.05
C PRO A 95 1.40 -0.85 -21.85
N GLU A 96 0.40 -0.61 -22.72
CA GLU A 96 0.31 0.62 -23.53
C GLU A 96 0.03 1.84 -22.66
N LEU A 97 -0.80 1.68 -21.63
CA LEU A 97 -1.08 2.73 -20.65
C LEU A 97 0.17 3.09 -19.84
N ILE A 98 0.95 2.09 -19.38
CA ILE A 98 2.21 2.32 -18.66
C ILE A 98 3.20 3.08 -19.56
N SER A 99 3.33 2.69 -20.83
CA SER A 99 4.18 3.39 -21.80
C SER A 99 3.81 4.87 -21.94
N HIS A 100 2.52 5.19 -22.10
CA HIS A 100 2.07 6.59 -22.21
C HIS A 100 2.27 7.39 -20.91
N VAL A 101 2.15 6.76 -19.74
CA VAL A 101 2.44 7.40 -18.45
C VAL A 101 3.93 7.72 -18.32
N GLU A 102 4.81 6.81 -18.76
CA GLU A 102 6.24 7.04 -18.77
C GLU A 102 6.64 8.19 -19.72
N ASP A 103 6.07 8.23 -20.92
CA ASP A 103 6.28 9.32 -21.88
C ASP A 103 5.75 10.66 -21.34
N PHE A 104 4.57 10.66 -20.72
CA PHE A 104 4.02 11.83 -20.04
C PHE A 104 4.96 12.36 -18.95
N TYR A 105 5.51 11.47 -18.14
CA TYR A 105 6.46 11.85 -17.09
C TYR A 105 7.77 12.41 -17.67
N ARG A 106 8.27 11.86 -18.79
CA ARG A 106 9.44 12.40 -19.50
C ARG A 106 9.18 13.81 -20.03
N MET A 107 8.01 14.04 -20.62
CA MET A 107 7.60 15.36 -21.12
C MET A 107 7.46 16.38 -19.97
N TYR A 108 6.81 15.99 -18.87
CA TYR A 108 6.68 16.82 -17.67
C TYR A 108 8.05 17.22 -17.12
N ARG A 109 8.98 16.27 -16.99
CA ARG A 109 10.32 16.53 -16.48
C ARG A 109 11.10 17.49 -17.37
N SER A 110 11.02 17.29 -18.69
CA SER A 110 11.63 18.18 -19.68
C SER A 110 11.07 19.60 -19.61
N LEU A 111 9.75 19.74 -19.39
CA LEU A 111 9.10 21.05 -19.23
C LEU A 111 9.53 21.75 -17.93
N ALA A 112 9.56 21.01 -16.81
CA ALA A 112 9.99 21.51 -15.51
C ALA A 112 11.47 21.95 -15.51
N GLU A 113 12.33 21.20 -16.20
CA GLU A 113 13.72 21.58 -16.42
C GLU A 113 13.80 22.89 -17.21
N ARG A 114 13.10 23.03 -18.33
CA ARG A 114 13.09 24.29 -19.10
C ARG A 114 12.55 25.48 -18.29
N TYR A 115 11.54 25.27 -17.45
CA TYR A 115 11.01 26.31 -16.55
C TYR A 115 12.05 26.76 -15.51
N ASN A 116 12.81 25.83 -14.94
CA ASN A 116 13.90 26.12 -14.01
C ASN A 116 15.04 26.89 -14.69
N HIS A 117 15.35 26.58 -15.96
CA HIS A 117 16.35 27.33 -16.73
C HIS A 117 15.92 28.77 -16.96
N LEU A 118 14.67 29.01 -17.38
CA LEU A 118 14.12 30.36 -17.58
C LEU A 118 14.05 31.18 -16.28
N THR A 119 13.63 30.55 -15.18
CA THR A 119 13.56 31.18 -13.87
C THR A 119 14.95 31.44 -13.28
N GLY A 120 15.92 30.59 -13.63
CA GLY A 120 17.34 30.76 -13.29
C GLY A 120 17.99 31.90 -14.08
N GLU A 121 17.68 32.04 -15.36
CA GLU A 121 18.13 33.17 -16.19
C GLU A 121 17.48 34.49 -15.76
N LEU A 122 16.20 34.49 -15.36
CA LEU A 122 15.52 35.68 -14.84
C LEU A 122 16.17 36.19 -13.54
N ARG A 123 16.59 35.27 -12.65
CA ARG A 123 17.32 35.63 -11.41
C ARG A 123 18.72 36.20 -11.65
N LYS A 124 19.38 35.82 -12.74
CA LYS A 124 20.70 36.36 -13.13
C LYS A 124 20.62 37.75 -13.76
N ASN A 125 19.45 38.13 -14.27
CA ASN A 125 19.20 39.42 -14.93
C ASN A 125 18.57 40.48 -14.01
N ILE A 126 18.50 40.25 -12.69
CA ILE A 126 18.11 41.30 -11.73
C ILE A 126 19.35 42.17 -11.48
N PRO A 127 19.36 43.47 -11.85
CA PRO A 127 20.52 44.34 -11.64
C PRO A 127 20.81 44.52 -10.15
N SER A 128 22.09 44.41 -9.79
CA SER A 128 22.65 44.47 -8.42
C SER A 128 22.48 45.80 -7.67
N GLU A 129 21.49 46.63 -8.01
CA GLU A 129 21.41 48.03 -7.54
C GLU A 129 20.36 48.29 -6.46
N LEU A 130 19.58 47.28 -6.03
CA LEU A 130 18.60 47.44 -4.93
C LEU A 130 18.90 46.62 -3.66
N GLN A 131 20.08 46.01 -3.56
CA GLN A 131 20.47 45.24 -2.36
C GLN A 131 21.30 46.04 -1.34
N SER A 132 21.54 47.34 -1.56
CA SER A 132 22.38 48.19 -0.70
C SER A 132 21.64 49.19 0.20
N GLN A 133 20.30 49.21 0.22
CA GLN A 133 19.54 50.13 1.09
C GLN A 133 18.34 49.46 1.77
N SER A 134 18.61 48.54 2.70
CA SER A 134 17.65 48.24 3.78
C SER A 134 18.41 47.73 4.99
N SER A 135 19.09 48.67 5.64
CA SER A 135 19.57 48.51 7.00
C SER A 135 19.27 49.80 7.74
N GLY A 136 18.45 49.69 8.77
CA GLY A 136 18.06 50.77 9.66
C GLY A 136 16.56 51.05 9.59
N LEU A 137 15.77 50.34 10.41
CA LEU A 137 14.88 50.92 11.43
C LEU A 137 14.34 49.74 12.27
N SER A 138 14.81 49.62 13.51
CA SER A 138 14.21 48.78 14.54
C SER A 138 13.70 49.70 15.65
N ASP A 139 12.42 49.58 16.03
CA ASP A 139 11.86 49.66 17.41
C ASP A 139 10.32 49.53 17.30
N ALA A 140 9.55 48.83 18.14
CA ALA A 140 9.74 48.53 19.55
C ALA A 140 8.95 47.30 20.06
N GLY A 141 9.49 46.70 21.14
CA GLY A 141 8.78 45.98 22.20
C GLY A 141 8.87 44.44 22.16
N SER A 142 9.36 43.69 23.15
CA SER A 142 9.92 43.99 24.47
C SER A 142 10.73 42.78 24.98
N GLU A 143 11.82 43.10 25.70
CA GLU A 143 12.41 42.46 26.90
C GLU A 143 12.53 40.92 27.03
N GLN A 144 13.76 40.41 27.17
CA GLN A 144 14.29 39.97 28.48
C GLN A 144 15.77 39.54 28.46
N SER A 145 16.53 40.16 29.38
CA SER A 145 17.77 39.76 30.08
C SER A 145 18.73 38.68 29.52
N SER A 146 19.98 39.10 29.34
CA SER A 146 21.24 38.32 29.41
C SER A 146 21.54 37.83 30.86
N PRO A 147 22.53 36.93 31.16
CA PRO A 147 23.74 36.67 30.37
C PRO A 147 24.34 35.23 30.31
N ASP A 148 25.27 35.08 29.35
CA ASP A 148 26.51 34.28 29.28
C ASP A 148 26.52 32.73 29.30
N ARG A 149 26.89 32.11 28.16
CA ARG A 149 28.25 31.54 27.93
C ARG A 149 28.40 30.84 26.56
N LYS A 150 29.59 31.01 25.98
CA LYS A 150 30.07 30.48 24.69
C LYS A 150 30.19 28.93 24.65
N PHE A 151 29.73 28.39 23.52
CA PHE A 151 30.19 27.25 22.70
C PHE A 151 30.83 26.02 23.37
N ILE A 152 30.35 24.82 23.01
CA ILE A 152 31.07 23.90 22.10
C ILE A 152 30.23 22.64 21.76
N ARG A 153 30.19 22.36 20.44
CA ARG A 153 30.14 21.05 19.74
C ARG A 153 28.85 20.20 19.66
N ARG A 154 28.64 19.83 18.38
CA ARG A 154 28.53 18.47 17.80
C ARG A 154 27.12 17.85 17.68
N LYS A 155 26.87 17.48 16.42
CA LYS A 155 26.52 16.12 15.93
C LYS A 155 25.03 15.72 15.89
N HIS A 156 24.60 15.45 14.64
CA HIS A 156 23.71 14.38 14.12
C HIS A 156 22.46 13.96 14.90
N SER A 157 21.35 13.82 14.16
CA SER A 157 20.89 12.49 13.71
C SER A 157 19.51 12.59 13.05
N HIS A 158 19.45 12.06 11.83
CA HIS A 158 18.38 11.30 11.17
C HIS A 158 16.91 11.51 11.58
N ARG A 159 16.08 11.84 10.58
CA ARG A 159 14.72 11.30 10.50
C ARG A 159 14.39 10.92 9.06
N ALA A 160 13.83 9.73 8.93
CA ALA A 160 13.63 8.96 7.72
C ALA A 160 12.33 9.27 6.97
N ALA A 161 12.40 8.87 5.71
CA ALA A 161 11.43 8.52 4.68
C ALA A 161 9.95 8.28 5.02
N GLY A 162 9.12 8.59 4.02
CA GLY A 162 7.81 8.00 3.82
C GLY A 162 7.09 8.60 2.62
N PHE A 163 7.33 8.09 1.41
CA PHE A 163 6.29 7.66 0.45
C PHE A 163 6.92 7.19 -0.88
N ASP A 164 6.80 5.88 -1.08
CA ASP A 164 6.43 5.09 -2.26
C ASP A 164 7.17 5.08 -3.62
N PHE A 165 7.46 3.83 -3.95
CA PHE A 165 8.02 3.18 -5.13
C PHE A 165 6.91 2.87 -6.14
N PHE A 166 7.14 3.08 -7.45
CA PHE A 166 6.95 2.08 -8.52
C PHE A 166 7.36 2.66 -9.89
N LEU A 167 8.34 2.04 -10.55
CA LEU A 167 8.42 1.71 -11.99
C LEU A 167 9.85 1.19 -12.25
N GLY A 168 10.06 -0.04 -11.81
CA GLY A 168 11.17 -0.87 -12.27
C GLY A 168 10.71 -1.73 -13.45
N SER A 169 11.33 -1.46 -14.59
CA SER A 169 11.90 -2.45 -15.52
C SER A 169 11.04 -3.48 -16.23
N THR A 170 11.25 -3.55 -17.54
CA THR A 170 11.41 -4.79 -18.32
C THR A 170 12.66 -4.61 -19.21
N GLY A 171 13.58 -5.56 -19.39
CA GLY A 171 13.68 -6.94 -18.91
C GLY A 171 14.09 -7.87 -20.06
N GLY A 172 15.23 -8.58 -19.90
CA GLY A 172 15.58 -9.83 -20.63
C GLY A 172 16.79 -9.69 -21.56
N GLY A 173 17.88 -10.48 -21.49
CA GLY A 173 18.15 -11.74 -20.79
C GLY A 173 18.39 -12.88 -21.80
N ASN A 174 19.64 -13.31 -22.00
CA ASN A 174 20.15 -14.70 -22.01
C ASN A 174 21.42 -14.92 -22.87
N ASN A 175 22.23 -15.88 -22.41
CA ASN A 175 23.54 -16.31 -22.92
C ASN A 175 23.45 -17.40 -24.02
N ASP A 176 24.33 -17.28 -25.03
CA ASP A 176 25.13 -18.28 -25.81
C ASP A 176 24.47 -19.47 -26.57
N PRO A 177 25.08 -20.12 -27.60
CA PRO A 177 26.24 -19.81 -28.47
C PRO A 177 26.02 -20.03 -30.01
N THR A 178 27.07 -19.71 -30.80
CA THR A 178 27.46 -20.26 -32.14
C THR A 178 27.15 -19.51 -33.46
N GLN A 179 28.24 -19.41 -34.25
CA GLN A 179 28.44 -19.28 -35.71
C GLN A 179 28.47 -17.88 -36.36
N ASN A 180 29.72 -17.46 -36.69
CA ASN A 180 30.28 -16.99 -37.98
C ASN A 180 29.33 -16.16 -38.88
N VAL A 181 29.71 -14.99 -39.40
CA VAL A 181 30.83 -14.70 -40.33
C VAL A 181 31.11 -13.19 -40.37
N GLU A 182 32.38 -12.81 -40.52
CA GLU A 182 32.97 -11.76 -41.41
C GLU A 182 32.13 -10.49 -41.69
N ASP A 183 32.59 -9.25 -41.54
CA ASP A 183 33.88 -8.71 -41.96
C ASP A 183 34.10 -7.28 -41.43
N SER A 184 35.37 -6.83 -41.46
CA SER A 184 35.87 -5.43 -41.41
C SER A 184 36.16 -4.76 -40.04
N SER A 185 37.37 -5.06 -39.53
CA SER A 185 38.46 -4.13 -39.09
C SER A 185 38.25 -2.61 -39.30
N SER A 186 38.84 -1.64 -38.58
CA SER A 186 39.94 -1.59 -37.61
C SER A 186 40.10 -0.14 -37.08
N ALA A 187 40.58 -0.04 -35.83
CA ALA A 187 41.58 0.89 -35.28
C ALA A 187 41.70 2.38 -35.73
N CYS A 188 41.74 3.21 -34.67
CA CYS A 188 42.34 4.53 -34.44
C CYS A 188 43.33 5.09 -35.47
N SER A 189 43.21 6.39 -35.78
CA SER A 189 44.23 7.43 -35.51
C SER A 189 43.76 8.84 -35.86
N ASP A 190 44.20 9.78 -35.02
CA ASP A 190 44.73 11.14 -35.28
C ASP A 190 44.51 11.79 -36.65
N SER A 191 44.15 13.07 -36.66
CA SER A 191 44.95 14.16 -37.26
C SER A 191 44.25 15.51 -37.14
N GLU A 192 45.05 16.51 -36.78
CA GLU A 192 44.76 17.94 -36.87
C GLU A 192 44.60 18.40 -38.32
N LEU A 193 43.96 19.56 -38.52
CA LEU A 193 44.09 20.34 -39.75
C LEU A 193 43.72 21.82 -39.50
N ASP A 194 44.75 22.64 -39.59
CA ASP A 194 44.71 24.09 -39.83
C ASP A 194 44.12 24.41 -41.21
N SER A 195 43.56 25.63 -41.35
CA SER A 195 43.87 26.60 -42.43
C SER A 195 42.68 27.52 -42.71
N ASP A 196 42.86 28.78 -42.29
CA ASP A 196 42.56 30.07 -42.94
C ASP A 196 41.73 30.11 -44.24
N ASP A 197 40.77 31.04 -44.30
CA ASP A 197 40.77 32.07 -45.36
C ASP A 197 39.92 33.33 -45.00
N ASP A 198 40.35 34.45 -45.60
CA ASP A 198 40.11 35.86 -45.30
C ASP A 198 38.78 36.49 -45.81
N SER A 199 38.47 37.67 -45.23
CA SER A 199 38.03 38.93 -45.92
C SER A 199 36.66 39.54 -45.53
N SER A 200 36.70 40.69 -44.83
CA SER A 200 36.04 41.96 -45.21
C SER A 200 36.58 43.10 -44.33
N SER A 201 37.43 43.99 -44.85
CA SER A 201 37.17 45.25 -45.57
C SER A 201 37.20 46.52 -44.68
N VAL A 202 38.34 47.23 -44.79
CA VAL A 202 38.50 48.70 -44.92
C VAL A 202 37.99 49.61 -43.78
N ASN A 203 38.92 50.23 -43.04
CA ASN A 203 39.03 51.69 -43.08
C ASN A 203 40.47 52.18 -42.76
N ASN A 204 40.97 53.07 -43.61
CA ASN A 204 42.29 53.70 -43.58
C ASN A 204 42.28 55.03 -42.82
N TYR A 205 43.50 55.58 -42.61
CA TYR A 205 43.88 56.93 -42.14
C TYR A 205 43.98 57.06 -40.59
N SER A 206 45.08 57.47 -39.97
CA SER A 206 46.31 58.14 -40.42
C SER A 206 47.39 57.98 -39.34
N VAL A 207 48.67 57.89 -39.75
CA VAL A 207 49.80 58.31 -38.92
C VAL A 207 50.25 59.69 -39.41
N PRO A 208 50.23 60.71 -38.55
CA PRO A 208 51.19 61.79 -38.61
C PRO A 208 52.11 61.71 -37.39
N THR A 209 53.39 61.56 -37.66
CA THR A 209 54.49 61.90 -36.75
C THR A 209 54.26 63.30 -36.18
N VAL A 210 54.46 63.46 -34.85
CA VAL A 210 55.12 64.61 -34.16
C VAL A 210 54.68 64.67 -32.69
N ASN A 211 55.68 64.57 -31.80
CA ASN A 211 55.78 65.11 -30.43
C ASN A 211 55.09 64.39 -29.24
N GLY A 212 55.92 63.70 -28.45
CA GLY A 212 56.12 64.14 -27.06
C GLY A 212 55.27 63.52 -25.94
N ASP A 213 55.09 62.20 -25.87
CA ASP A 213 54.46 61.54 -24.70
C ASP A 213 54.72 60.01 -24.60
N GLY A 214 55.74 59.49 -25.29
CA GLY A 214 56.05 58.05 -25.35
C GLY A 214 56.27 57.37 -23.99
N GLU A 215 56.73 58.09 -22.97
CA GLU A 215 56.89 57.54 -21.60
C GLU A 215 55.55 57.29 -20.88
N GLY A 216 54.52 58.10 -21.17
CA GLY A 216 53.20 57.95 -20.56
C GLY A 216 52.45 56.74 -21.13
N LEU A 217 52.53 56.56 -22.45
CA LEU A 217 51.95 55.40 -23.14
C LEU A 217 52.63 54.09 -22.72
N LEU A 218 53.96 54.07 -22.60
CA LEU A 218 54.69 52.88 -22.15
C LEU A 218 54.32 52.49 -20.71
N ARG A 219 54.14 53.49 -19.83
CA ARG A 219 53.69 53.27 -18.45
C ARG A 219 52.27 52.70 -18.40
N ARG A 220 51.37 53.20 -19.25
CA ARG A 220 50.00 52.68 -19.36
C ARG A 220 49.95 51.26 -19.93
N ILE A 221 50.83 50.94 -20.87
CA ILE A 221 50.97 49.57 -21.42
C ILE A 221 51.45 48.62 -20.32
N ILE A 222 52.46 48.99 -19.53
CA ILE A 222 52.95 48.16 -18.41
C ILE A 222 51.86 47.96 -17.34
N GLU A 223 51.10 49.01 -16.99
CA GLU A 223 49.96 48.88 -16.06
C GLU A 223 48.89 47.92 -16.59
N LEU A 224 48.52 48.04 -17.86
CA LEU A 224 47.55 47.13 -18.49
C LEU A 224 48.07 45.69 -18.58
N GLU A 225 49.37 45.48 -18.79
CA GLU A 225 49.99 44.14 -18.74
C GLU A 225 49.97 43.52 -17.34
N ILE A 226 50.12 44.34 -16.29
CA ILE A 226 49.99 43.90 -14.89
C ILE A 226 48.52 43.57 -14.58
N GLU A 227 47.59 44.45 -14.94
CA GLU A 227 46.16 44.21 -14.75
C GLU A 227 45.68 42.97 -15.53
N LEU A 228 46.20 42.74 -16.74
CA LEU A 228 45.91 41.55 -17.54
C LEU A 228 46.48 40.28 -16.88
N ARG A 229 47.67 40.34 -16.30
CA ARG A 229 48.24 39.21 -15.53
C ARG A 229 47.42 38.91 -14.29
N ASP A 230 47.03 39.93 -13.54
CA ASP A 230 46.24 39.78 -12.32
C ASP A 230 44.84 39.22 -12.61
N SER A 231 44.20 39.68 -13.69
CA SER A 231 42.89 39.15 -14.12
C SER A 231 42.98 37.73 -14.68
N LYS A 232 44.07 37.39 -15.39
CA LYS A 232 44.35 36.01 -15.84
C LYS A 232 44.62 35.06 -14.68
N GLU A 233 45.36 35.49 -13.65
CA GLU A 233 45.60 34.67 -12.46
C GLU A 233 44.32 34.50 -11.63
N LYS A 234 43.47 35.53 -11.52
CA LYS A 234 42.14 35.40 -10.89
C LYS A 234 41.26 34.39 -11.63
N LEU A 235 41.31 34.36 -12.96
CA LEU A 235 40.62 33.33 -13.76
C LEU A 235 41.18 31.93 -13.49
N ARG A 236 42.50 31.76 -13.43
CA ARG A 236 43.13 30.47 -13.12
C ARG A 236 42.73 29.96 -11.73
N VAL A 237 42.75 30.83 -10.72
CA VAL A 237 42.34 30.48 -9.34
C VAL A 237 40.84 30.17 -9.27
N ALA A 238 40.00 30.88 -10.02
CA ALA A 238 38.58 30.57 -10.11
C ALA A 238 38.34 29.21 -10.79
N GLU A 239 39.02 28.92 -11.90
CA GLU A 239 38.94 27.64 -12.61
C GLU A 239 39.43 26.45 -11.78
N GLU A 240 40.52 26.61 -11.03
CA GLU A 240 41.00 25.61 -10.07
C GLU A 240 39.96 25.39 -8.95
N GLY A 241 39.35 26.46 -8.43
CA GLY A 241 38.24 26.36 -7.47
C GLY A 241 37.00 25.64 -8.02
N TYR A 242 36.67 25.83 -9.31
CA TYR A 242 35.58 25.11 -9.98
C TYR A 242 35.90 23.62 -10.17
N LYS A 243 37.15 23.26 -10.48
CA LYS A 243 37.58 21.85 -10.62
C LYS A 243 37.55 21.12 -9.28
N ASP A 244 37.98 21.76 -8.20
CA ASP A 244 37.95 21.16 -6.86
C ASP A 244 36.52 20.95 -6.35
N ALA A 245 35.61 21.88 -6.63
CA ALA A 245 34.19 21.72 -6.32
C ALA A 245 33.53 20.57 -7.11
N CYS A 246 33.92 20.37 -8.37
CA CYS A 246 33.45 19.24 -9.18
C CYS A 246 34.00 17.91 -8.67
N ASN A 247 35.29 17.84 -8.30
CA ASN A 247 35.90 16.63 -7.76
C ASN A 247 35.29 16.23 -6.41
N ALA A 248 35.02 17.19 -5.53
CA ALA A 248 34.34 16.95 -4.25
C ALA A 248 32.95 16.32 -4.47
N LYS A 249 32.15 16.88 -5.39
CA LYS A 249 30.84 16.32 -5.75
C LYS A 249 30.93 14.89 -6.29
N ILE A 250 31.91 14.60 -7.15
CA ILE A 250 32.12 13.25 -7.70
C ILE A 250 32.48 12.24 -6.60
N THR A 251 33.33 12.64 -5.64
CA THR A 251 33.68 11.75 -4.52
C THR A 251 32.51 11.47 -3.58
N ASP A 252 31.61 12.45 -3.37
CA ASP A 252 30.41 12.25 -2.57
C ASP A 252 29.35 11.42 -3.31
N THR A 253 29.21 11.58 -4.62
CA THR A 253 28.34 10.70 -5.43
C THR A 253 28.82 9.26 -5.43
N ASN A 254 30.14 9.01 -5.50
CA ASN A 254 30.69 7.65 -5.48
C ASN A 254 30.47 6.95 -4.13
N LYS A 255 30.62 7.66 -3.01
CA LYS A 255 30.29 7.13 -1.67
C LYS A 255 28.80 6.81 -1.54
N ASN A 256 27.94 7.66 -2.09
CA ASN A 256 26.50 7.40 -2.10
C ASN A 256 26.16 6.16 -2.94
N ASN A 257 26.84 5.94 -4.07
CA ASN A 257 26.66 4.76 -4.91
C ASN A 257 27.09 3.47 -4.21
N GLU A 258 28.20 3.48 -3.45
CA GLU A 258 28.62 2.32 -2.64
C GLU A 258 27.59 1.96 -1.56
N ILE A 259 27.00 2.97 -0.93
CA ILE A 259 25.94 2.78 0.07
C ILE A 259 24.68 2.20 -0.58
N VAL A 260 24.29 2.71 -1.75
CA VAL A 260 23.15 2.20 -2.53
C VAL A 260 23.37 0.73 -2.91
N ALA A 261 24.56 0.37 -3.41
CA ALA A 261 24.90 -1.01 -3.74
C ALA A 261 24.81 -1.95 -2.52
N GLY A 262 25.20 -1.47 -1.32
CA GLY A 262 25.04 -2.21 -0.08
C GLY A 262 23.58 -2.48 0.29
N TYR A 263 22.69 -1.50 0.08
CA TYR A 263 21.25 -1.67 0.31
C TYR A 263 20.59 -2.57 -0.74
N GLU A 264 20.98 -2.46 -2.00
CA GLU A 264 20.51 -3.34 -3.08
C GLU A 264 20.86 -4.81 -2.79
N GLU A 265 22.08 -5.06 -2.31
CA GLU A 265 22.52 -6.39 -1.92
C GLU A 265 21.72 -6.93 -0.73
N GLN A 266 21.43 -6.10 0.28
CA GLN A 266 20.56 -6.48 1.38
C GLN A 266 19.14 -6.81 0.91
N LEU A 267 18.57 -5.99 0.02
CA LEU A 267 17.27 -6.23 -0.61
C LEU A 267 17.24 -7.54 -1.38
N ARG A 268 18.31 -7.87 -2.11
CA ARG A 268 18.45 -9.14 -2.82
C ARG A 268 18.43 -10.32 -1.86
N ILE A 269 19.16 -10.23 -0.75
CA ILE A 269 19.19 -11.27 0.29
C ILE A 269 17.83 -11.42 0.96
N THR A 270 17.17 -10.32 1.34
CA THR A 270 15.86 -10.38 2.00
C THR A 270 14.77 -10.89 1.07
N ASN A 271 14.78 -10.49 -0.20
CA ASN A 271 13.85 -11.02 -1.20
C ASN A 271 14.07 -12.51 -1.46
N GLY A 272 15.33 -12.97 -1.45
CA GLY A 272 15.66 -14.40 -1.48
C GLY A 272 15.07 -15.15 -0.28
N LYS A 273 15.23 -14.62 0.94
CA LYS A 273 14.65 -15.19 2.17
C LYS A 273 13.12 -15.21 2.14
N LEU A 274 12.50 -14.13 1.65
CA LEU A 274 11.05 -14.03 1.51
C LEU A 274 10.52 -15.08 0.54
N LYS A 275 11.18 -15.28 -0.61
CA LYS A 275 10.80 -16.32 -1.58
C LYS A 275 10.91 -17.74 -0.99
N ILE A 276 11.91 -17.99 -0.14
CA ILE A 276 12.04 -19.26 0.57
C ILE A 276 10.88 -19.43 1.58
N ALA A 277 10.59 -18.40 2.38
CA ALA A 277 9.49 -18.41 3.33
C ALA A 277 8.11 -18.57 2.66
N GLU A 278 7.88 -17.93 1.51
CA GLU A 278 6.69 -18.13 0.68
C GLU A 278 6.56 -19.58 0.22
N GLY A 279 7.67 -20.19 -0.22
CA GLY A 279 7.71 -21.62 -0.56
C GLY A 279 7.36 -22.52 0.62
N GLU A 280 7.86 -22.21 1.82
CA GLU A 280 7.53 -22.92 3.05
C GLU A 280 6.06 -22.76 3.46
N ILE A 281 5.49 -21.56 3.32
CA ILE A 281 4.06 -21.31 3.57
C ILE A 281 3.20 -22.15 2.63
N VAL A 282 3.55 -22.24 1.35
CA VAL A 282 2.82 -23.08 0.38
C VAL A 282 2.93 -24.56 0.76
N ARG A 283 4.11 -25.03 1.18
CA ARG A 283 4.31 -26.40 1.66
C ARG A 283 3.47 -26.69 2.91
N LEU A 284 3.52 -25.82 3.92
CA LEU A 284 2.76 -25.96 5.16
C LEU A 284 1.24 -25.93 4.92
N LYS A 285 0.76 -25.06 4.00
CA LYS A 285 -0.64 -25.05 3.59
C LYS A 285 -1.08 -26.38 2.96
N ARG A 286 -0.22 -26.99 2.13
CA ARG A 286 -0.48 -28.31 1.55
C ARG A 286 -0.51 -29.40 2.63
N GLU A 287 0.42 -29.38 3.57
CA GLU A 287 0.46 -30.32 4.70
C GLU A 287 -0.78 -30.17 5.61
N LEU A 288 -1.22 -28.93 5.87
CA LEU A 288 -2.45 -28.67 6.62
C LEU A 288 -3.68 -29.23 5.90
N GLY A 289 -3.82 -28.99 4.59
CA GLY A 289 -4.90 -29.56 3.78
C GLY A 289 -4.86 -31.09 3.73
N ASN A 290 -3.66 -31.68 3.71
CA ASN A 290 -3.49 -33.13 3.80
C ASN A 290 -3.89 -33.67 5.18
N TYR A 291 -3.55 -32.96 6.27
CA TYR A 291 -3.95 -33.34 7.62
C TYR A 291 -5.46 -33.26 7.81
N GLU A 292 -6.12 -32.22 7.30
CA GLU A 292 -7.58 -32.09 7.29
C GLU A 292 -8.22 -33.21 6.46
N SER A 293 -7.72 -33.49 5.26
CA SER A 293 -8.20 -34.61 4.43
C SER A 293 -8.02 -35.96 5.13
N MET A 294 -6.88 -36.18 5.77
CA MET A 294 -6.59 -37.39 6.54
C MET A 294 -7.45 -37.50 7.80
N LYS A 295 -7.75 -36.40 8.47
CA LYS A 295 -8.68 -36.35 9.62
C LYS A 295 -10.10 -36.70 9.18
N LEU A 296 -10.55 -36.16 8.05
CA LEU A 296 -11.85 -36.50 7.45
C LEU A 296 -11.90 -38.00 7.12
N ALA A 297 -10.84 -38.53 6.47
CA ALA A 297 -10.73 -39.94 6.14
C ALA A 297 -10.73 -40.84 7.39
N ARG A 298 -9.99 -40.47 8.45
CA ARG A 298 -10.01 -41.22 9.72
C ARG A 298 -11.37 -41.19 10.40
N ASN A 299 -12.09 -40.07 10.36
CA ASN A 299 -13.44 -39.99 10.90
C ASN A 299 -14.40 -40.90 10.12
N SER A 300 -14.32 -40.91 8.79
CA SER A 300 -15.09 -41.83 7.95
C SER A 300 -14.72 -43.30 8.20
N GLN A 301 -13.43 -43.61 8.37
CA GLN A 301 -12.93 -44.93 8.71
C GLN A 301 -13.46 -45.39 10.09
N ALA A 302 -13.43 -44.51 11.10
CA ALA A 302 -13.93 -44.81 12.44
C ALA A 302 -15.44 -45.05 12.44
N GLN A 303 -16.22 -44.30 11.63
CA GLN A 303 -17.65 -44.57 11.44
C GLN A 303 -17.90 -45.93 10.77
N LEU A 304 -17.09 -46.30 9.77
CA LEU A 304 -17.16 -47.62 9.14
C LEU A 304 -16.78 -48.75 10.09
N GLU A 305 -15.76 -48.55 10.93
CA GLU A 305 -15.33 -49.54 11.93
C GLU A 305 -16.39 -49.73 13.03
N LEU A 306 -17.06 -48.64 13.44
CA LEU A 306 -18.20 -48.70 14.36
C LEU A 306 -19.37 -49.47 13.72
N ALA A 307 -19.72 -49.16 12.47
CA ALA A 307 -20.75 -49.88 11.72
C ALA A 307 -20.38 -51.36 11.48
N GLN A 308 -19.11 -51.67 11.22
CA GLN A 308 -18.61 -53.05 11.08
C GLN A 308 -18.67 -53.84 12.38
N LYS A 309 -18.61 -53.17 13.53
CA LYS A 309 -18.78 -53.80 14.83
C LYS A 309 -20.25 -54.13 15.15
N ASP A 310 -21.18 -53.38 14.58
CA ASP A 310 -22.63 -53.62 14.74
C ASP A 310 -23.14 -54.77 13.85
N ILE A 311 -22.48 -55.03 12.71
CA ILE A 311 -22.81 -56.16 11.80
C ILE A 311 -22.79 -57.53 12.49
N PRO A 312 -21.73 -57.96 13.20
CA PRO A 312 -21.71 -59.27 13.83
C PRO A 312 -22.74 -59.43 14.94
N MET A 313 -23.13 -58.34 15.63
CA MET A 313 -24.24 -58.39 16.61
C MET A 313 -25.56 -58.74 15.91
N VAL A 314 -25.85 -58.08 14.79
CA VAL A 314 -27.03 -58.37 13.97
C VAL A 314 -26.96 -59.76 13.34
N GLU A 315 -25.78 -60.19 12.88
CA GLU A 315 -25.58 -61.55 12.35
C GLU A 315 -25.76 -62.61 13.43
N THR A 316 -25.31 -62.38 14.67
CA THR A 316 -25.54 -63.30 15.79
C THR A 316 -27.01 -63.37 16.21
N GLU A 317 -27.73 -62.24 16.21
CA GLU A 317 -29.18 -62.24 16.42
C GLU A 317 -29.89 -63.02 15.31
N ASN A 318 -29.49 -62.82 14.05
CA ASN A 318 -30.10 -63.51 12.91
C ASN A 318 -29.77 -65.02 12.92
N GLN A 319 -28.56 -65.43 13.30
CA GLN A 319 -28.19 -66.84 13.51
C GLN A 319 -28.97 -67.47 14.66
N SER A 320 -29.20 -66.73 15.75
CA SER A 320 -30.02 -67.21 16.86
C SER A 320 -31.49 -67.38 16.46
N GLY A 321 -32.04 -66.44 15.67
CA GLY A 321 -33.38 -66.57 15.08
C GLY A 321 -33.49 -67.72 14.08
N GLN A 322 -32.44 -67.94 13.29
CA GLN A 322 -32.34 -69.09 12.37
C GLN A 322 -32.35 -70.42 13.14
N GLY A 323 -31.60 -70.53 14.24
CA GLY A 323 -31.59 -71.73 15.09
C GLY A 323 -32.96 -72.04 15.69
N TRP A 324 -33.72 -71.02 16.11
CA TRP A 324 -35.10 -71.21 16.58
C TRP A 324 -36.04 -71.68 15.46
N SER A 325 -35.82 -71.20 14.24
CA SER A 325 -36.56 -71.66 13.06
C SER A 325 -36.21 -73.10 12.69
N ASP A 326 -34.94 -73.49 12.81
CA ASP A 326 -34.47 -74.84 12.52
C ASP A 326 -34.98 -75.84 13.58
N ASP A 327 -34.94 -75.48 14.87
CA ASP A 327 -35.54 -76.28 15.95
C ASP A 327 -37.06 -76.48 15.75
N LEU A 328 -37.78 -75.43 15.33
CA LEU A 328 -39.19 -75.52 14.99
C LEU A 328 -39.41 -76.47 13.80
N ASN A 329 -38.58 -76.37 12.77
CA ASN A 329 -38.65 -77.25 11.60
C ASN A 329 -38.35 -78.71 11.96
N GLU A 330 -37.40 -78.97 12.86
CA GLU A 330 -37.07 -80.32 13.33
C GLU A 330 -38.19 -80.90 14.21
N GLN A 331 -38.82 -80.07 15.05
CA GLN A 331 -40.03 -80.48 15.77
C GLN A 331 -41.19 -80.80 14.81
N ILE A 332 -41.38 -80.00 13.76
CA ILE A 332 -42.38 -80.26 12.72
C ILE A 332 -42.07 -81.58 12.00
N ALA A 333 -40.83 -81.80 11.58
CA ALA A 333 -40.41 -83.05 10.93
C ALA A 333 -40.58 -84.26 11.86
N GLY A 334 -40.27 -84.12 13.15
CA GLY A 334 -40.48 -85.15 14.16
C GLY A 334 -41.97 -85.48 14.37
N LEU A 335 -42.84 -84.47 14.35
CA LEU A 335 -44.28 -84.65 14.38
C LEU A 335 -44.79 -85.31 13.10
N GLU A 336 -44.27 -84.95 11.92
CA GLU A 336 -44.62 -85.58 10.64
C GLU A 336 -44.21 -87.05 10.59
N VAL A 337 -43.02 -87.40 11.09
CA VAL A 337 -42.57 -88.79 11.23
C VAL A 337 -43.43 -89.54 12.24
N SER A 338 -43.81 -88.92 13.36
CA SER A 338 -44.70 -89.53 14.36
C SER A 338 -46.10 -89.79 13.81
N VAL A 339 -46.63 -88.87 13.00
CA VAL A 339 -47.91 -89.02 12.29
C VAL A 339 -47.82 -90.08 11.19
N SER A 340 -46.68 -90.18 10.50
CA SER A 340 -46.42 -91.20 9.48
C SER A 340 -46.16 -92.60 10.07
N ALA A 341 -45.63 -92.68 11.30
CA ALA A 341 -45.38 -93.91 12.05
C ALA A 341 -46.66 -94.53 12.64
N LEU A 342 -47.74 -93.75 12.76
CA LEU A 342 -49.08 -94.26 13.00
C LEU A 342 -49.64 -94.87 11.70
N ASP A 343 -49.02 -95.95 11.24
CA ASP A 343 -49.53 -96.75 10.13
C ASP A 343 -50.86 -97.42 10.55
N ARG A 344 -51.94 -96.82 10.07
CA ARG A 344 -53.32 -97.32 10.20
C ARG A 344 -53.47 -98.75 9.66
N GLY A 345 -52.56 -99.22 8.80
CA GLY A 345 -52.49 -100.59 8.29
C GLY A 345 -52.08 -101.63 9.34
N SER A 346 -51.02 -101.38 10.11
CA SER A 346 -50.52 -102.31 11.15
C SER A 346 -51.54 -102.66 12.25
N LEU A 347 -52.38 -101.69 12.65
CA LEU A 347 -53.45 -101.92 13.62
C LEU A 347 -54.60 -102.76 13.05
N LEU A 348 -54.91 -102.60 11.75
CA LEU A 348 -55.90 -103.41 11.05
C LEU A 348 -55.44 -104.86 10.87
N ASP A 349 -54.16 -105.10 10.60
CA ASP A 349 -53.61 -106.44 10.44
C ASP A 349 -53.50 -107.19 11.79
N LYS A 350 -53.15 -106.50 12.88
CA LYS A 350 -53.20 -107.08 14.23
C LYS A 350 -54.62 -107.48 14.63
N LEU A 351 -55.63 -106.65 14.32
CA LEU A 351 -57.04 -106.97 14.56
C LEU A 351 -57.48 -108.22 13.74
N LYS A 352 -57.00 -108.33 12.51
CA LYS A 352 -57.29 -109.45 11.60
C LYS A 352 -56.67 -110.77 12.08
N ILE A 353 -55.44 -110.73 12.59
CA ILE A 353 -54.74 -111.89 13.16
C ILE A 353 -55.37 -112.34 14.49
N THR A 354 -55.82 -111.40 15.33
CA THR A 354 -56.54 -111.77 16.57
C THR A 354 -57.91 -112.39 16.30
N SER A 355 -58.57 -112.01 15.22
CA SER A 355 -59.85 -112.58 14.79
C SER A 355 -59.71 -114.01 14.26
N SER A 356 -58.65 -114.32 13.49
CA SER A 356 -58.39 -115.69 13.02
C SER A 356 -57.98 -116.64 14.15
N ARG A 357 -57.19 -116.18 15.14
CA ARG A 357 -56.79 -116.99 16.31
C ARG A 357 -57.95 -117.39 17.22
N LEU A 358 -59.03 -116.59 17.27
CA LEU A 358 -60.24 -116.95 18.04
C LEU A 358 -61.00 -118.11 17.38
N ARG A 359 -61.06 -118.12 16.04
CA ARG A 359 -61.72 -119.19 15.27
C ARG A 359 -61.01 -120.54 15.42
N ASP A 360 -59.68 -120.54 15.41
CA ASP A 360 -58.89 -121.76 15.62
C ASP A 360 -59.07 -122.35 17.03
N LYS A 361 -59.33 -121.50 18.04
CA LYS A 361 -59.60 -121.94 19.42
C LYS A 361 -61.03 -122.45 19.60
N GLU A 362 -61.99 -121.94 18.83
CA GLU A 362 -63.35 -122.49 18.78
C GLU A 362 -63.37 -123.90 18.17
N ASP A 363 -62.58 -124.15 17.11
CA ASP A 363 -62.44 -125.48 16.50
C ASP A 363 -61.69 -126.49 17.39
N GLU A 364 -60.73 -126.02 18.21
CA GLU A 364 -60.02 -126.83 19.20
C GLU A 364 -60.94 -127.29 20.36
N ILE A 365 -61.86 -126.41 20.80
CA ILE A 365 -62.86 -126.73 21.83
C ILE A 365 -63.87 -127.77 21.31
N ALA A 366 -64.17 -127.78 20.02
CA ALA A 366 -65.01 -128.81 19.40
C ALA A 366 -64.31 -130.18 19.34
N ARG A 367 -62.98 -130.23 19.13
CA ARG A 367 -62.18 -131.47 19.14
C ARG A 367 -62.01 -132.07 20.53
N LEU A 368 -61.73 -131.25 21.56
CA LEU A 368 -61.57 -131.73 22.94
C LEU A 368 -62.89 -132.18 23.60
N LYS A 369 -64.05 -131.75 23.08
CA LYS A 369 -65.36 -132.29 23.48
C LYS A 369 -65.64 -133.70 22.92
N LEU A 370 -65.08 -134.05 21.77
CA LEU A 370 -65.24 -135.37 21.15
C LEU A 370 -64.32 -136.44 21.81
N GLU A 371 -63.22 -136.01 22.41
CA GLU A 371 -62.23 -136.86 23.09
C GLU A 371 -62.59 -137.14 24.58
N LEU A 372 -63.36 -136.24 25.20
CA LEU A 372 -63.86 -136.37 26.58
C LEU A 372 -65.06 -137.34 26.72
N ASP A 373 -65.89 -137.47 25.68
CA ASP A 373 -67.01 -138.44 25.67
C ASP A 373 -66.53 -139.89 25.37
N ASN A 374 -65.36 -140.05 24.75
CA ASN A 374 -64.80 -141.36 24.39
C ASN A 374 -63.90 -141.98 25.48
N THR A 375 -63.65 -141.26 26.59
CA THR A 375 -62.82 -141.68 27.73
C THR A 375 -63.59 -141.77 29.06
N ARG A 376 -64.92 -141.93 28.99
CA ARG A 376 -65.79 -142.14 30.16
C ARG A 376 -66.30 -143.59 30.33
N SER A 377 -65.85 -144.55 29.52
CA SER A 377 -66.44 -145.89 29.51
C SER A 377 -65.46 -147.08 29.59
N SER A 378 -64.43 -147.02 30.45
CA SER A 378 -63.86 -148.19 31.14
C SER A 378 -62.34 -148.11 31.30
N VAL A 379 -61.88 -147.72 32.49
CA VAL A 379 -60.70 -148.36 33.12
C VAL A 379 -60.91 -148.33 34.64
N ASP A 380 -61.14 -149.53 35.20
CA ASP A 380 -60.91 -149.87 36.61
C ASP A 380 -59.51 -150.51 36.75
N GLY A 381 -58.87 -150.31 37.91
CA GLY A 381 -57.81 -151.19 38.43
C GLY A 381 -56.37 -150.74 38.12
N LEU A 382 -55.76 -149.88 38.95
CA LEU A 382 -54.88 -150.23 40.09
C LEU A 382 -53.50 -150.76 39.65
N GLU A 383 -52.44 -149.93 39.78
CA GLU A 383 -51.49 -149.89 40.93
C GLU A 383 -50.43 -151.01 40.87
N ASP A 384 -49.21 -150.90 41.35
CA ASP A 384 -48.25 -149.81 41.54
C ASP A 384 -46.93 -150.48 41.99
N ALA A 385 -45.84 -149.74 41.90
CA ALA A 385 -44.66 -149.77 42.78
C ALA A 385 -43.71 -151.00 42.86
N ALA A 386 -42.43 -150.62 42.83
CA ALA A 386 -41.25 -151.41 43.15
C ALA A 386 -40.82 -151.27 44.63
N ARG A 387 -40.17 -152.31 45.17
CA ARG A 387 -39.18 -152.40 46.27
C ARG A 387 -38.84 -153.90 46.46
N GLU A 388 -37.67 -154.43 46.85
CA GLU A 388 -36.49 -153.96 47.58
C GLU A 388 -35.51 -155.16 47.79
N LYS A 389 -34.22 -154.84 48.05
CA LYS A 389 -33.21 -155.56 48.88
C LYS A 389 -32.27 -156.69 48.39
N HIS A 390 -31.14 -156.66 49.11
CA HIS A 390 -29.83 -157.29 49.06
C HIS A 390 -29.75 -158.60 49.87
N GLU A 391 -28.63 -159.35 49.74
CA GLU A 391 -27.92 -160.16 50.79
C GLU A 391 -27.53 -161.61 50.40
N VAL A 392 -26.54 -162.17 51.12
CA VAL A 392 -25.48 -163.11 50.70
C VAL A 392 -25.54 -164.49 51.43
N LEU A 393 -24.93 -165.51 50.80
CA LEU A 393 -24.32 -166.77 51.31
C LEU A 393 -25.20 -168.02 51.50
N SER A 394 -24.76 -169.16 50.90
CA SER A 394 -24.48 -170.45 51.59
C SER A 394 -24.32 -171.67 50.65
N GLU A 395 -23.48 -172.60 51.11
CA GLU A 395 -22.99 -173.92 50.65
C GLU A 395 -24.00 -175.02 50.25
N LYS A 396 -23.62 -175.92 49.31
CA LYS A 396 -23.33 -177.37 49.52
C LYS A 396 -23.10 -178.19 48.22
N SER A 397 -22.03 -179.02 48.24
CA SER A 397 -21.88 -180.44 47.77
C SER A 397 -22.28 -180.81 46.32
N GLN A 398 -21.50 -181.48 45.46
CA GLN A 398 -20.70 -182.71 45.67
C GLN A 398 -19.74 -183.00 44.47
N GLU A 399 -18.64 -183.69 44.76
CA GLU A 399 -17.57 -184.30 43.93
C GLU A 399 -18.01 -185.32 42.83
N PRO A 400 -17.14 -185.85 41.91
CA PRO A 400 -15.71 -186.16 42.12
C PRO A 400 -14.66 -185.87 41.01
N GLU A 401 -13.45 -185.59 41.52
CA GLU A 401 -12.11 -186.05 41.15
C GLU A 401 -11.57 -186.06 39.70
N LEU A 402 -10.70 -185.06 39.47
CA LEU A 402 -9.30 -185.20 39.07
C LEU A 402 -8.96 -186.00 37.80
N LEU A 403 -9.41 -185.48 36.64
CA LEU A 403 -8.70 -185.61 35.36
C LEU A 403 -8.75 -184.33 34.48
N GLU A 404 -9.08 -183.15 35.05
CA GLU A 404 -9.39 -181.93 34.26
C GLU A 404 -8.59 -180.67 34.71
N ARG A 405 -7.40 -180.85 35.28
CA ARG A 405 -6.58 -179.75 35.82
C ARG A 405 -5.54 -179.19 34.84
N ILE A 406 -5.62 -179.53 33.55
CA ILE A 406 -4.69 -179.06 32.51
C ILE A 406 -5.37 -178.16 31.44
N THR A 407 -6.68 -178.24 31.22
CA THR A 407 -7.41 -177.40 30.24
C THR A 407 -7.86 -176.03 30.77
N GLY A 408 -7.94 -175.85 32.09
CA GLY A 408 -8.39 -174.59 32.73
C GLY A 408 -7.36 -173.44 32.76
N LEU A 409 -6.08 -173.72 32.48
CA LEU A 409 -5.04 -172.67 32.38
C LEU A 409 -4.97 -172.06 30.98
N GLU A 410 -5.43 -172.76 29.94
CA GLU A 410 -5.40 -172.27 28.55
C GLU A 410 -6.57 -171.30 28.25
N ALA A 411 -7.74 -171.48 28.86
CA ALA A 411 -8.88 -170.56 28.70
C ALA A 411 -8.69 -169.20 29.39
N ASN A 412 -7.94 -169.15 30.51
CA ASN A 412 -7.62 -167.90 31.21
C ASN A 412 -6.53 -167.07 30.49
N LEU A 413 -5.73 -167.69 29.62
CA LEU A 413 -4.77 -166.96 28.77
C LEU A 413 -5.46 -166.26 27.59
N LEU A 414 -6.51 -166.85 27.01
CA LEU A 414 -7.25 -166.26 25.88
C LEU A 414 -8.13 -165.06 26.30
N SER A 415 -8.80 -165.11 27.45
CA SER A 415 -9.58 -163.96 27.96
C SER A 415 -8.68 -162.75 28.27
N ARG A 416 -7.52 -163.00 28.89
CA ARG A 416 -6.58 -161.94 29.25
C ARG A 416 -5.89 -161.33 28.03
N SER A 417 -5.76 -162.08 26.93
CA SER A 417 -5.27 -161.58 25.64
C SER A 417 -6.24 -160.61 24.97
N HIS A 418 -7.55 -160.83 25.10
CA HIS A 418 -8.57 -159.94 24.52
C HIS A 418 -8.67 -158.60 25.26
N ASP A 419 -8.57 -158.62 26.60
CA ASP A 419 -8.53 -157.39 27.41
C ASP A 419 -7.28 -156.53 27.11
N ILE A 420 -6.17 -157.18 26.79
CA ILE A 420 -4.93 -156.49 26.36
C ILE A 420 -5.14 -155.79 25.02
N GLU A 421 -5.75 -156.46 24.03
CA GLU A 421 -6.06 -155.84 22.73
C GLU A 421 -7.02 -154.65 22.85
N GLU A 422 -8.05 -154.73 23.70
CA GLU A 422 -8.98 -153.61 23.91
C GLU A 422 -8.28 -152.40 24.57
N LEU A 423 -7.39 -152.66 25.54
CA LEU A 423 -6.58 -151.64 26.16
C LEU A 423 -5.56 -151.03 25.19
N GLU A 424 -4.94 -151.84 24.33
CA GLU A 424 -4.04 -151.36 23.27
C GLU A 424 -4.78 -150.46 22.27
N GLN A 425 -6.00 -150.82 21.88
CA GLN A 425 -6.80 -150.00 20.97
C GLN A 425 -7.24 -148.68 21.63
N LYS A 426 -7.65 -148.70 22.91
CA LYS A 426 -7.95 -147.47 23.67
C LYS A 426 -6.72 -146.59 23.82
N LEU A 427 -5.56 -147.18 24.12
CA LEU A 427 -4.30 -146.48 24.24
C LEU A 427 -3.92 -145.80 22.93
N LYS A 428 -4.07 -146.49 21.79
CA LYS A 428 -3.87 -145.91 20.45
C LYS A 428 -4.84 -144.76 20.15
N MET A 429 -6.12 -144.90 20.47
CA MET A 429 -7.10 -143.82 20.29
C MET A 429 -6.77 -142.60 21.17
N THR A 430 -6.27 -142.81 22.39
CA THR A 430 -5.82 -141.71 23.26
C THR A 430 -4.52 -141.08 22.79
N GLU A 431 -3.60 -141.85 22.22
CA GLU A 431 -2.36 -141.35 21.61
C GLU A 431 -2.66 -140.50 20.37
N GLU A 432 -3.57 -140.94 19.50
CA GLU A 432 -4.00 -140.16 18.33
C GLU A 432 -4.74 -138.88 18.74
N SER A 433 -5.57 -138.95 19.80
CA SER A 433 -6.24 -137.78 20.37
C SER A 433 -5.24 -136.80 21.01
N LEU A 434 -4.26 -137.32 21.73
CA LEU A 434 -3.17 -136.53 22.32
C LEU A 434 -2.36 -135.87 21.20
N GLN A 435 -1.97 -136.60 20.16
CA GLN A 435 -1.26 -136.06 19.01
C GLN A 435 -2.07 -134.98 18.27
N GLY A 436 -3.39 -135.12 18.20
CA GLY A 436 -4.30 -134.09 17.69
C GLY A 436 -4.26 -132.82 18.55
N SER A 437 -4.34 -132.97 19.88
CA SER A 437 -4.26 -131.85 20.82
C SER A 437 -2.88 -131.18 20.85
N GLU A 438 -1.79 -131.94 20.70
CA GLU A 438 -0.42 -131.41 20.61
C GLU A 438 -0.23 -130.59 19.33
N LYS A 439 -0.75 -131.05 18.19
CA LYS A 439 -0.76 -130.29 16.94
C LYS A 439 -1.57 -129.00 17.06
N GLU A 440 -2.70 -129.05 17.78
CA GLU A 440 -3.53 -127.89 18.05
C GLU A 440 -2.82 -126.88 18.96
N ILE A 441 -2.20 -127.33 20.06
CA ILE A 441 -1.37 -126.49 20.94
C ILE A 441 -0.23 -125.86 20.14
N ALA A 442 0.45 -126.62 19.28
CA ALA A 442 1.52 -126.09 18.44
C ALA A 442 1.03 -125.05 17.42
N ARG A 443 -0.22 -125.15 16.94
CA ARG A 443 -0.84 -124.11 16.11
C ARG A 443 -1.12 -122.85 16.94
N LEU A 444 -1.80 -122.98 18.08
CA LEU A 444 -2.14 -121.86 18.95
C LEU A 444 -0.89 -121.12 19.47
N VAL A 445 0.19 -121.85 19.78
CA VAL A 445 1.47 -121.25 20.18
C VAL A 445 2.09 -120.46 19.02
N ARG A 446 2.02 -120.96 17.78
CA ARG A 446 2.49 -120.20 16.60
C ARG A 446 1.64 -118.96 16.35
N GLU A 447 0.32 -119.08 16.39
CA GLU A 447 -0.60 -117.94 16.22
C GLU A 447 -0.41 -116.88 17.32
N SER A 448 -0.21 -117.29 18.56
CA SER A 448 0.12 -116.38 19.67
C SER A 448 1.48 -115.70 19.48
N HIS A 449 2.50 -116.43 19.03
CA HIS A 449 3.82 -115.87 18.73
C HIS A 449 3.77 -114.89 17.55
N GLU A 450 3.04 -115.24 16.49
CA GLU A 450 2.82 -114.39 15.32
C GLU A 450 2.03 -113.13 15.68
N ALA A 451 0.97 -113.25 16.48
CA ALA A 451 0.24 -112.11 17.03
C ALA A 451 1.13 -111.21 17.89
N THR A 452 1.98 -111.79 18.74
CA THR A 452 2.95 -111.04 19.57
C THR A 452 3.98 -110.33 18.70
N SER A 453 4.50 -111.00 17.66
CA SER A 453 5.44 -110.41 16.70
C SER A 453 4.79 -109.28 15.90
N ASN A 454 3.54 -109.44 15.47
CA ASN A 454 2.79 -108.40 14.76
C ASN A 454 2.56 -107.18 15.65
N MET A 455 2.12 -107.38 16.90
CA MET A 455 1.99 -106.28 17.87
C MET A 455 3.33 -105.61 18.18
N GLN A 456 4.43 -106.36 18.22
CA GLN A 456 5.78 -105.80 18.39
C GLN A 456 6.15 -104.88 17.22
N VAL A 457 5.83 -105.27 15.98
CA VAL A 457 6.07 -104.46 14.78
C VAL A 457 5.20 -103.21 14.78
N GLU A 458 3.92 -103.34 15.11
CA GLU A 458 3.00 -102.19 15.25
C GLU A 458 3.45 -101.21 16.33
N LEU A 459 3.90 -101.71 17.49
CA LEU A 459 4.48 -100.88 18.55
C LEU A 459 5.74 -100.15 18.09
N GLN A 460 6.62 -100.81 17.34
CA GLN A 460 7.81 -100.16 16.79
C GLN A 460 7.46 -99.09 15.73
N ALA A 461 6.42 -99.31 14.93
CA ALA A 461 5.92 -98.30 14.01
C ALA A 461 5.35 -97.09 14.77
N ALA A 462 4.48 -97.33 15.76
CA ALA A 462 3.92 -96.27 16.59
C ALA A 462 5.00 -95.46 17.34
N HIS A 463 6.04 -96.11 17.87
CA HIS A 463 7.17 -95.40 18.49
C HIS A 463 7.95 -94.52 17.50
N LYS A 464 8.15 -94.99 16.26
CA LYS A 464 8.80 -94.17 15.22
C LYS A 464 7.94 -92.95 14.87
N ASP A 465 6.63 -93.14 14.75
CA ASP A 465 5.70 -92.06 14.46
C ASP A 465 5.67 -91.02 15.60
N ILE A 466 5.66 -91.47 16.86
CA ILE A 466 5.79 -90.59 18.04
C ILE A 466 7.11 -89.81 17.97
N ALA A 467 8.24 -90.46 17.69
CA ALA A 467 9.55 -89.79 17.62
C ALA A 467 9.58 -88.72 16.51
N VAL A 468 8.95 -88.97 15.35
CA VAL A 468 8.81 -87.97 14.28
C VAL A 468 7.96 -86.79 14.74
N GLN A 469 6.84 -87.05 15.40
CA GLN A 469 5.97 -86.00 15.96
C GLN A 469 6.67 -85.17 17.04
N GLU A 470 7.49 -85.78 17.90
CA GLU A 470 8.27 -85.07 18.91
C GLU A 470 9.28 -84.10 18.29
N VAL A 471 9.95 -84.51 17.21
CA VAL A 471 10.87 -83.63 16.47
C VAL A 471 10.12 -82.46 15.84
N ALA A 472 8.95 -82.71 15.22
CA ALA A 472 8.11 -81.67 14.63
C ALA A 472 7.57 -80.68 15.68
N LEU A 473 7.06 -81.18 16.82
CA LEU A 473 6.66 -80.36 17.96
C LEU A 473 7.85 -79.56 18.51
N GLY A 474 9.05 -80.13 18.48
CA GLY A 474 10.28 -79.45 18.85
C GLY A 474 10.63 -78.28 17.92
N SER A 475 10.45 -78.41 16.60
CA SER A 475 10.65 -77.29 15.66
C SER A 475 9.58 -76.23 15.78
N GLU A 476 8.31 -76.61 15.94
CA GLU A 476 7.21 -75.67 16.18
C GLU A 476 7.42 -74.89 17.50
N ARG A 477 7.83 -75.55 18.59
CA ARG A 477 8.15 -74.88 19.86
C ARG A 477 9.26 -73.83 19.71
N ARG A 478 10.27 -74.10 18.87
CA ARG A 478 11.33 -73.12 18.56
C ARG A 478 10.78 -71.92 17.80
N GLN A 479 9.96 -72.15 16.77
CA GLN A 479 9.31 -71.05 16.02
C GLN A 479 8.41 -70.20 16.92
N VAL A 480 7.62 -70.81 17.79
CA VAL A 480 6.81 -70.09 18.78
C VAL A 480 7.67 -69.22 19.69
N SER A 481 8.83 -69.72 20.12
CA SER A 481 9.76 -68.95 20.97
C SER A 481 10.33 -67.74 20.22
N GLU A 482 10.70 -67.92 18.95
CA GLU A 482 11.23 -66.86 18.10
C GLU A 482 10.18 -65.79 17.80
N LEU A 483 8.94 -66.19 17.49
CA LEU A 483 7.80 -65.27 17.35
C LEU A 483 7.50 -64.53 18.66
N GLN A 484 7.58 -65.20 19.81
CA GLN A 484 7.42 -64.55 21.11
C GLN A 484 8.49 -63.49 21.35
N GLU A 485 9.73 -63.72 20.94
CA GLU A 485 10.81 -62.75 21.03
C GLU A 485 10.60 -61.55 20.09
N GLN A 486 10.17 -61.80 18.85
CA GLN A 486 9.78 -60.74 17.92
C GLN A 486 8.61 -59.90 18.46
N ILE A 487 7.58 -60.53 19.05
CA ILE A 487 6.46 -59.84 19.69
C ILE A 487 6.96 -58.96 20.85
N LYS A 488 7.90 -59.44 21.67
CA LYS A 488 8.51 -58.63 22.74
C LYS A 488 9.24 -57.41 22.18
N LYS A 489 10.01 -57.60 21.10
CA LYS A 489 10.73 -56.51 20.43
C LYS A 489 9.75 -55.46 19.88
N TYR A 490 8.76 -55.88 19.08
CA TYR A 490 7.77 -54.96 18.54
C TYR A 490 6.95 -54.26 19.64
N LYS A 491 6.66 -54.95 20.76
CA LYS A 491 5.99 -54.34 21.91
C LYS A 491 6.84 -53.23 22.56
N LEU A 492 8.16 -53.43 22.63
CA LEU A 492 9.10 -52.42 23.12
C LEU A 492 9.17 -51.24 22.15
N ASP A 493 9.35 -51.49 20.86
CA ASP A 493 9.43 -50.46 19.82
C ASP A 493 8.15 -49.60 19.77
N ILE A 494 6.97 -50.24 19.88
CA ILE A 494 5.68 -49.53 19.99
C ILE A 494 5.62 -48.66 21.24
N SER A 495 6.21 -49.09 22.36
CA SER A 495 6.22 -48.31 23.60
C SER A 495 7.12 -47.08 23.47
N ASN A 496 8.33 -47.26 22.91
CA ASN A 496 9.26 -46.15 22.66
C ASN A 496 8.66 -45.13 21.66
N LEU A 497 8.07 -45.60 20.55
CA LEU A 497 7.41 -44.73 19.58
C LEU A 497 6.23 -43.96 20.18
N LYS A 498 5.49 -44.56 21.13
CA LYS A 498 4.41 -43.87 21.84
C LYS A 498 4.94 -42.75 22.73
N GLU A 499 6.05 -42.97 23.42
CA GLU A 499 6.71 -41.94 24.24
C GLU A 499 7.25 -40.81 23.38
N GLU A 500 7.91 -41.12 22.25
CA GLU A 500 8.38 -40.11 21.29
C GLU A 500 7.22 -39.30 20.69
N LEU A 501 6.12 -39.96 20.32
CA LEU A 501 4.90 -39.28 19.85
C LEU A 501 4.30 -38.39 20.94
N PHE A 502 4.32 -38.83 22.20
CA PHE A 502 3.81 -38.03 23.30
C PHE A 502 4.67 -36.78 23.56
N HIS A 503 6.00 -36.93 23.57
CA HIS A 503 6.92 -35.80 23.73
C HIS A 503 6.85 -34.81 22.57
N THR A 504 6.80 -35.30 21.33
CA THR A 504 6.64 -34.43 20.16
C THR A 504 5.28 -33.70 20.20
N ALA A 505 4.20 -34.38 20.56
CA ALA A 505 2.88 -33.76 20.73
C ALA A 505 2.87 -32.66 21.82
N LEU A 506 3.55 -32.89 22.95
CA LEU A 506 3.71 -31.87 23.99
C LEU A 506 4.50 -30.65 23.49
N ASN A 507 5.61 -30.87 22.77
CA ASN A 507 6.40 -29.78 22.20
C ASN A 507 5.59 -28.96 21.20
N PHE A 508 4.85 -29.60 20.30
CA PHE A 508 3.94 -28.90 19.38
C PHE A 508 2.85 -28.13 20.12
N SER A 509 2.33 -28.65 21.23
CA SER A 509 1.37 -27.92 22.07
C SER A 509 1.98 -26.66 22.68
N ALA A 510 3.22 -26.76 23.20
CA ALA A 510 3.93 -25.62 23.77
C ALA A 510 4.26 -24.55 22.72
N GLU A 511 4.75 -24.97 21.54
CA GLU A 511 5.00 -24.05 20.41
C GLU A 511 3.72 -23.38 19.93
N LYS A 512 2.60 -24.13 19.87
CA LYS A 512 1.29 -23.56 19.53
C LYS A 512 0.86 -22.50 20.53
N GLU A 513 1.02 -22.75 21.83
CA GLU A 513 0.70 -21.77 22.88
C GLU A 513 1.59 -20.52 22.77
N GLN A 514 2.88 -20.69 22.50
CA GLN A 514 3.80 -19.57 22.28
C GLN A 514 3.40 -18.72 21.07
N LEU A 515 3.11 -19.35 19.93
CA LEU A 515 2.65 -18.64 18.73
C LEU A 515 1.32 -17.93 18.98
N GLN A 516 0.42 -18.54 19.75
CA GLN A 516 -0.86 -17.93 20.09
C GLN A 516 -0.70 -16.71 21.00
N ALA A 517 0.28 -16.73 21.92
CA ALA A 517 0.66 -15.57 22.73
C ALA A 517 1.27 -14.45 21.87
N GLU A 518 2.16 -14.80 20.93
CA GLU A 518 2.77 -13.82 20.01
C GLU A 518 1.74 -13.19 19.07
N ILE A 519 0.81 -13.98 18.53
CA ILE A 519 -0.34 -13.48 17.76
C ILE A 519 -1.14 -12.48 18.60
N SER A 520 -1.45 -12.82 19.86
CA SER A 520 -2.22 -11.93 20.75
C SER A 520 -1.50 -10.60 20.97
N LYS A 521 -0.18 -10.65 21.23
CA LYS A 521 0.65 -9.45 21.38
C LYS A 521 0.66 -8.59 20.11
N LEU A 522 0.87 -9.20 18.94
CA LEU A 522 0.86 -8.47 17.67
C LEU A 522 -0.51 -7.88 17.35
N THR A 523 -1.60 -8.54 17.74
CA THR A 523 -2.95 -7.98 17.56
C THR A 523 -3.20 -6.77 18.45
N GLU A 524 -2.68 -6.76 19.68
CA GLU A 524 -2.74 -5.60 20.57
C GLU A 524 -1.91 -4.43 20.02
N GLU A 525 -0.69 -4.71 19.56
CA GLU A 525 0.17 -3.71 18.91
C GLU A 525 -0.49 -3.11 17.66
N ARG A 526 -1.13 -3.94 16.83
CA ARG A 526 -1.90 -3.50 15.67
C ARG A 526 -3.07 -2.59 16.09
N ALA A 527 -3.82 -2.95 17.12
CA ALA A 527 -4.93 -2.13 17.62
C ALA A 527 -4.44 -0.76 18.12
N MET A 528 -3.31 -0.71 18.83
CA MET A 528 -2.71 0.57 19.27
C MET A 528 -2.27 1.45 18.10
N LEU A 529 -1.66 0.86 17.06
CA LEU A 529 -1.25 1.60 15.87
C LEU A 529 -2.46 2.11 15.08
N GLU A 530 -3.55 1.35 15.03
CA GLU A 530 -4.79 1.78 14.39
C GLU A 530 -5.45 2.96 15.12
N VAL A 531 -5.41 2.99 16.46
CA VAL A 531 -5.84 4.17 17.23
C VAL A 531 -4.98 5.39 16.92
N LYS A 532 -3.66 5.25 16.92
CA LYS A 532 -2.74 6.36 16.57
C LYS A 532 -2.97 6.86 15.15
N LEU A 533 -3.24 5.97 14.19
CA LEU A 533 -3.56 6.35 12.81
C LEU A 533 -4.81 7.26 12.78
N LYS A 534 -5.87 6.87 13.49
CA LYS A 534 -7.10 7.68 13.59
C LYS A 534 -6.86 9.03 14.26
N GLU A 535 -6.01 9.09 15.30
CA GLU A 535 -5.60 10.36 15.91
C GLU A 535 -4.87 11.27 14.90
N TRP A 536 -3.94 10.73 14.11
CA TRP A 536 -3.25 11.51 13.07
C TRP A 536 -4.19 11.94 11.95
N GLU A 537 -5.15 11.12 11.56
CA GLU A 537 -6.18 11.48 10.57
C GLU A 537 -7.06 12.64 11.06
N THR A 538 -7.51 12.60 12.31
CA THR A 538 -8.30 13.71 12.89
C THR A 538 -7.47 14.98 13.02
N ARG A 539 -6.20 14.88 13.44
CA ARG A 539 -5.25 16.02 13.48
C ARG A 539 -5.06 16.64 12.09
N LYS A 540 -4.93 15.81 11.06
CA LYS A 540 -4.80 16.26 9.66
C LYS A 540 -6.02 17.05 9.21
N LEU A 541 -7.23 16.54 9.49
CA LEU A 541 -8.48 17.23 9.12
C LEU A 541 -8.61 18.58 9.83
N SER A 542 -8.32 18.64 11.13
CA SER A 542 -8.32 19.89 11.90
C SER A 542 -7.34 20.93 11.34
N LEU A 543 -6.12 20.53 11.00
CA LEU A 543 -5.15 21.44 10.36
C LEU A 543 -5.61 21.87 8.97
N GLN A 544 -6.28 21.00 8.23
CA GLN A 544 -6.83 21.33 6.91
C GLN A 544 -7.97 22.36 7.03
N GLU A 545 -8.82 22.26 8.05
CA GLU A 545 -9.83 23.27 8.37
C GLU A 545 -9.19 24.62 8.76
N GLU A 546 -8.14 24.62 9.59
CA GLU A 546 -7.38 25.85 9.93
C GLU A 546 -6.79 26.50 8.68
N ILE A 547 -6.23 25.72 7.76
CA ILE A 547 -5.70 26.23 6.49
C ILE A 547 -6.81 26.88 5.66
N GLU A 548 -7.98 26.27 5.56
CA GLU A 548 -9.12 26.85 4.83
C GLU A 548 -9.64 28.13 5.50
N GLN A 549 -9.67 28.20 6.83
CA GLN A 549 -10.01 29.43 7.55
C GLN A 549 -8.98 30.55 7.31
N LEU A 550 -7.69 30.21 7.30
CA LEU A 550 -6.61 31.16 7.00
C LEU A 550 -6.67 31.66 5.56
N LYS A 551 -6.96 30.78 4.59
CA LYS A 551 -7.19 31.19 3.20
C LYS A 551 -8.36 32.17 3.08
N GLY A 552 -9.47 31.89 3.78
CA GLY A 552 -10.62 32.79 3.81
C GLY A 552 -10.28 34.17 4.37
N THR A 553 -9.49 34.24 5.45
CA THR A 553 -9.06 35.52 6.03
C THR A 553 -8.02 36.25 5.19
N ILE A 554 -7.19 35.55 4.42
CA ILE A 554 -6.30 36.17 3.43
C ILE A 554 -7.13 36.80 2.31
N ALA A 555 -8.09 36.07 1.73
CA ALA A 555 -8.96 36.60 0.69
C ALA A 555 -9.72 37.86 1.14
N GLN A 556 -10.24 37.86 2.37
CA GLN A 556 -10.87 39.06 2.96
C GLN A 556 -9.91 40.24 3.10
N ARG A 557 -8.64 39.99 3.41
CA ARG A 557 -7.61 41.04 3.47
C ARG A 557 -7.24 41.55 2.09
N ASP A 558 -7.16 40.67 1.10
CA ASP A 558 -6.89 41.05 -0.29
C ASP A 558 -8.02 41.97 -0.82
N ASP A 559 -9.29 41.63 -0.56
CA ASP A 559 -10.44 42.47 -0.89
C ASP A 559 -10.36 43.86 -0.21
N ALA A 560 -9.91 43.90 1.04
CA ALA A 560 -9.75 45.16 1.78
C ALA A 560 -8.59 46.02 1.24
N VAL A 561 -7.49 45.39 0.81
CA VAL A 561 -6.37 46.08 0.15
C VAL A 561 -6.83 46.64 -1.18
N GLU A 562 -7.57 45.88 -1.99
CA GLU A 562 -8.11 46.36 -3.27
C GLU A 562 -9.04 47.57 -3.07
N ALA A 563 -9.82 47.58 -1.99
CA ALA A 563 -10.65 48.74 -1.64
C ALA A 563 -9.81 49.97 -1.28
N LEU A 564 -8.76 49.81 -0.46
CA LEU A 564 -7.84 50.89 -0.11
C LEU A 564 -7.06 51.43 -1.33
N ASP A 565 -6.70 50.56 -2.27
CA ASP A 565 -6.03 50.98 -3.51
C ASP A 565 -6.96 51.86 -4.37
N LYS A 566 -8.25 51.52 -4.46
CA LYS A 566 -9.26 52.35 -5.13
C LYS A 566 -9.40 53.72 -4.46
N ASP A 567 -9.41 53.76 -3.13
CA ASP A 567 -9.46 55.03 -2.37
C ASP A 567 -8.19 55.87 -2.57
N LEU A 568 -7.02 55.21 -2.60
CA LEU A 568 -5.74 55.87 -2.86
C LEU A 568 -5.71 56.49 -4.27
N ASP A 569 -6.19 55.76 -5.28
CA ASP A 569 -6.25 56.27 -6.66
C ASP A 569 -7.25 57.43 -6.79
N ALA A 570 -8.37 57.40 -6.08
CA ALA A 570 -9.30 58.52 -6.01
C ALA A 570 -8.65 59.76 -5.37
N LEU A 571 -7.89 59.59 -4.29
CA LEU A 571 -7.15 60.67 -3.63
C LEU A 571 -6.03 61.24 -4.53
N LYS A 572 -5.30 60.39 -5.26
CA LYS A 572 -4.31 60.84 -6.25
C LYS A 572 -4.97 61.70 -7.32
N LEU A 573 -6.12 61.27 -7.86
CA LEU A 573 -6.85 62.03 -8.86
C LEU A 573 -7.29 63.40 -8.32
N GLN A 574 -7.79 63.47 -7.09
CA GLN A 574 -8.11 64.75 -6.44
C GLN A 574 -6.89 65.64 -6.26
N TYR A 575 -5.75 65.07 -5.85
CA TYR A 575 -4.50 65.81 -5.70
C TYR A 575 -4.03 66.38 -7.03
N ASP A 576 -4.05 65.58 -8.10
CA ASP A 576 -3.65 66.03 -9.45
C ASP A 576 -4.55 67.18 -9.94
N MET A 577 -5.87 67.09 -9.73
CA MET A 577 -6.79 68.18 -10.03
C MET A 577 -6.47 69.46 -9.25
N MET A 578 -6.21 69.36 -7.95
CA MET A 578 -5.83 70.52 -7.11
C MET A 578 -4.49 71.13 -7.53
N VAL A 579 -3.54 70.29 -7.98
CA VAL A 579 -2.25 70.74 -8.51
C VAL A 579 -2.44 71.54 -9.79
N GLU A 580 -3.28 71.08 -10.71
CA GLU A 580 -3.63 71.80 -11.94
C GLU A 580 -4.30 73.15 -11.62
N GLU A 581 -5.29 73.17 -10.72
CA GLU A 581 -5.94 74.42 -10.28
C GLU A 581 -4.93 75.42 -9.69
N ARG A 582 -3.99 74.92 -8.88
CA ARG A 582 -2.92 75.74 -8.29
C ARG A 582 -2.00 76.30 -9.37
N ASP A 583 -1.65 75.53 -10.39
CA ASP A 583 -0.79 76.00 -11.48
C ASP A 583 -1.52 77.01 -12.38
N ASP A 584 -2.83 76.82 -12.62
CA ASP A 584 -3.69 77.80 -13.27
C ASP A 584 -3.78 79.11 -12.48
N GLN A 585 -3.90 79.05 -11.16
CA GLN A 585 -3.87 80.25 -10.31
C GLN A 585 -2.49 80.91 -10.32
N LYS A 586 -1.42 80.13 -10.33
CA LYS A 586 -0.04 80.63 -10.39
C LYS A 586 0.22 81.38 -11.69
N THR A 587 -0.24 80.87 -12.84
CA THR A 587 -0.11 81.57 -14.13
C THR A 587 -0.89 82.89 -14.12
N LYS A 588 -2.13 82.90 -13.60
CA LYS A 588 -2.91 84.14 -13.41
C LYS A 588 -2.18 85.16 -12.53
N MET A 589 -1.59 84.73 -11.43
CA MET A 589 -0.80 85.60 -10.55
C MET A 589 0.39 86.22 -11.28
N VAL A 590 1.14 85.43 -12.06
CA VAL A 590 2.28 85.92 -12.86
C VAL A 590 1.83 86.95 -13.90
N MET A 591 0.70 86.73 -14.58
CA MET A 591 0.15 87.71 -15.52
C MET A 591 -0.22 89.03 -14.83
N LEU A 592 -0.90 88.96 -13.68
CA LEU A 592 -1.25 90.16 -12.90
C LEU A 592 0.00 90.89 -12.38
N MET A 593 1.02 90.17 -11.93
CA MET A 593 2.30 90.77 -11.52
C MET A 593 2.97 91.52 -12.69
N ALA A 594 2.96 90.94 -13.90
CA ALA A 594 3.48 91.61 -15.09
C ALA A 594 2.68 92.88 -15.45
N GLU A 595 1.35 92.84 -15.31
CA GLU A 595 0.50 94.02 -15.52
C GLU A 595 0.78 95.13 -14.49
N VAL A 596 0.90 94.78 -13.20
CA VAL A 596 1.26 95.72 -12.13
C VAL A 596 2.62 96.34 -12.41
N SER A 597 3.63 95.54 -12.75
CA SER A 597 4.97 96.06 -13.11
C SER A 597 4.92 96.99 -14.32
N CYS A 598 4.09 96.70 -15.33
CA CYS A 598 3.88 97.61 -16.46
C CYS A 598 3.26 98.94 -16.02
N LYS A 599 2.27 98.91 -15.12
CA LYS A 599 1.66 100.11 -14.54
C LYS A 599 2.67 100.90 -13.70
N ASP A 600 3.48 100.23 -12.89
CA ASP A 600 4.55 100.85 -12.10
C ASP A 600 5.58 101.54 -12.99
N ASN A 601 6.01 100.88 -14.08
CA ASN A 601 6.88 101.49 -15.08
C ASN A 601 6.25 102.74 -15.72
N ARG A 602 4.92 102.75 -15.91
CA ARG A 602 4.20 103.94 -16.42
C ARG A 602 4.14 105.04 -15.37
N ILE A 603 3.86 104.70 -14.11
CA ILE A 603 3.85 105.64 -12.99
C ILE A 603 5.23 106.28 -12.84
N GLN A 604 6.30 105.47 -12.87
CA GLN A 604 7.68 105.96 -12.82
C GLN A 604 7.96 106.98 -13.94
N LYS A 605 7.55 106.70 -15.18
CA LYS A 605 7.67 107.67 -16.29
C LYS A 605 6.89 108.96 -16.06
N MET A 606 5.70 108.85 -15.46
CA MET A 606 4.89 110.02 -15.10
C MET A 606 5.54 110.84 -13.99
N ASP A 607 6.09 110.20 -12.96
CA ASP A 607 6.81 110.85 -11.86
C ASP A 607 8.09 111.55 -12.37
N GLU A 608 8.84 110.92 -13.28
CA GLU A 608 9.99 111.56 -13.93
C GLU A 608 9.58 112.80 -14.73
N HIS A 609 8.46 112.75 -15.42
CA HIS A 609 7.91 113.92 -16.12
C HIS A 609 7.47 115.01 -15.15
N LEU A 610 6.76 114.64 -14.07
CA LEU A 610 6.35 115.58 -13.03
C LEU A 610 7.56 116.25 -12.37
N ASN A 611 8.60 115.49 -12.05
CA ASN A 611 9.84 115.99 -11.46
C ASN A 611 10.58 116.95 -12.41
N ARG A 612 10.61 116.66 -13.73
CA ARG A 612 11.14 117.59 -14.74
C ARG A 612 10.38 118.91 -14.74
N LEU A 613 9.05 118.86 -14.81
CA LEU A 613 8.21 120.05 -14.75
C LEU A 613 8.42 120.83 -13.45
N GLN A 614 8.48 120.15 -12.31
CA GLN A 614 8.75 120.80 -11.01
C GLN A 614 10.12 121.47 -10.99
N LYS A 615 11.15 120.85 -11.58
CA LYS A 615 12.48 121.46 -11.70
C LYS A 615 12.46 122.69 -12.62
N GLU A 616 11.81 122.62 -13.77
CA GLU A 616 11.63 123.75 -14.67
C GLU A 616 10.87 124.91 -14.00
N GLN A 617 9.79 124.60 -13.28
CA GLN A 617 9.06 125.60 -12.49
C GLN A 617 9.96 126.26 -11.44
N LEU A 618 10.80 125.48 -10.74
CA LEU A 618 11.73 126.03 -9.75
C LEU A 618 12.83 126.90 -10.40
N GLU A 619 13.36 126.50 -11.56
CA GLU A 619 14.29 127.32 -12.34
C GLU A 619 13.65 128.62 -12.83
N LEU A 620 12.41 128.58 -13.32
CA LEU A 620 11.65 129.76 -13.71
C LEU A 620 11.36 130.68 -12.53
N ILE A 621 10.99 130.14 -11.35
CA ILE A 621 10.79 130.93 -10.13
C ILE A 621 12.09 131.62 -9.73
N THR A 622 13.23 130.92 -9.68
CA THR A 622 14.51 131.54 -9.33
C THR A 622 14.97 132.57 -10.36
N GLY A 623 14.68 132.35 -11.65
CA GLY A 623 14.89 133.31 -12.72
C GLY A 623 14.03 134.57 -12.55
N ALA A 624 12.73 134.39 -12.26
CA ALA A 624 11.80 135.47 -11.97
C ALA A 624 12.21 136.25 -10.72
N GLU A 625 12.67 135.60 -9.66
CA GLU A 625 13.22 136.26 -8.46
C GLU A 625 14.46 137.11 -8.77
N LYS A 626 15.38 136.61 -9.60
CA LYS A 626 16.53 137.40 -10.08
C LYS A 626 16.08 138.62 -10.89
N GLY A 627 15.10 138.43 -11.77
CA GLY A 627 14.47 139.50 -12.54
C GLY A 627 13.83 140.55 -11.64
N MET A 628 13.01 140.14 -10.65
CA MET A 628 12.41 141.03 -9.66
C MET A 628 13.46 141.82 -8.89
N LYS A 629 14.58 141.21 -8.50
CA LYS A 629 15.70 141.93 -7.86
C LYS A 629 16.30 143.01 -8.77
N LEU A 630 16.38 142.78 -10.08
CA LEU A 630 16.88 143.76 -11.03
C LEU A 630 15.87 144.89 -11.24
N VAL A 631 14.58 144.57 -11.36
CA VAL A 631 13.49 145.56 -11.42
C VAL A 631 13.54 146.45 -10.19
N LYS A 632 13.65 145.88 -8.98
CA LYS A 632 13.77 146.65 -7.75
C LYS A 632 14.97 147.61 -7.76
N LYS A 633 16.14 147.17 -8.25
CA LYS A 633 17.31 148.06 -8.41
C LYS A 633 17.05 149.20 -9.39
N LEU A 634 16.37 148.92 -10.50
CA LEU A 634 16.00 149.95 -11.47
C LEU A 634 14.96 150.91 -10.91
N GLU A 635 13.99 150.45 -10.11
CA GLU A 635 13.04 151.30 -9.40
C GLU A 635 13.75 152.24 -8.42
N GLU A 636 14.70 151.73 -7.64
CA GLU A 636 15.55 152.54 -6.74
C GLU A 636 16.37 153.58 -7.52
N GLU A 637 16.84 153.26 -8.74
CA GLU A 637 17.53 154.19 -9.64
C GLU A 637 16.58 155.26 -10.22
N VAL A 638 15.42 154.84 -10.72
CA VAL A 638 14.39 155.75 -11.24
C VAL A 638 13.94 156.72 -10.15
N GLU A 639 13.79 156.26 -8.91
CA GLU A 639 13.44 157.13 -7.80
C GLU A 639 14.57 158.10 -7.46
N ARG A 640 15.83 157.65 -7.49
CA ARG A 640 16.99 158.56 -7.38
C ARG A 640 17.01 159.61 -8.49
N GLN A 641 16.72 159.23 -9.73
CA GLN A 641 16.59 160.17 -10.85
C GLN A 641 15.42 161.13 -10.64
N ARG A 642 14.26 160.66 -10.18
CA ARG A 642 13.09 161.49 -9.88
C ARG A 642 13.41 162.54 -8.82
N VAL A 643 14.07 162.13 -7.73
CA VAL A 643 14.54 163.05 -6.68
C VAL A 643 15.51 164.07 -7.25
N ALA A 644 16.51 163.66 -8.04
CA ALA A 644 17.47 164.57 -8.67
C ALA A 644 16.79 165.59 -9.60
N ILE A 645 15.82 165.16 -10.42
CA ILE A 645 15.03 166.04 -11.28
C ILE A 645 14.21 167.02 -10.44
N SER A 646 13.59 166.57 -9.35
CA SER A 646 12.81 167.43 -8.44
C SER A 646 13.69 168.50 -7.80
N THR A 647 14.87 168.13 -7.30
CA THR A 647 15.84 169.06 -6.72
C THR A 647 16.31 170.08 -7.76
N GLY A 648 16.69 169.64 -8.97
CA GLY A 648 17.07 170.54 -10.04
C GLY A 648 15.91 171.43 -10.53
N ALA A 649 14.67 170.93 -10.51
CA ALA A 649 13.49 171.74 -10.77
C ALA A 649 13.23 172.77 -9.65
N GLU A 650 13.52 172.43 -8.40
CA GLU A 650 13.44 173.35 -7.27
C GLU A 650 14.55 174.41 -7.31
N GLU A 651 15.77 174.03 -7.67
CA GLU A 651 16.86 174.98 -7.95
C GLU A 651 16.48 175.94 -9.08
N LYS A 652 15.87 175.44 -10.16
CA LYS A 652 15.32 176.30 -11.24
C LYS A 652 14.22 177.21 -10.71
N ARG A 653 13.30 176.72 -9.87
CA ARG A 653 12.27 177.55 -9.23
C ARG A 653 12.88 178.61 -8.31
N GLU A 654 13.93 178.29 -7.57
CA GLU A 654 14.67 179.22 -6.72
C GLU A 654 15.40 180.28 -7.56
N ALA A 655 16.05 179.89 -8.66
CA ALA A 655 16.66 180.83 -9.60
C ALA A 655 15.61 181.79 -10.20
N ILE A 656 14.41 181.28 -10.54
CA ILE A 656 13.28 182.11 -10.96
C ILE A 656 12.86 183.05 -9.81
N ARG A 657 12.75 182.56 -8.57
CA ARG A 657 12.42 183.38 -7.39
C ARG A 657 13.43 184.51 -7.17
N GLN A 658 14.74 184.22 -7.28
CA GLN A 658 15.80 185.21 -7.20
C GLN A 658 15.73 186.25 -8.34
N LEU A 659 15.47 185.80 -9.57
CA LEU A 659 15.25 186.69 -10.71
C LEU A 659 14.05 187.61 -10.48
N CYS A 660 12.91 187.07 -10.05
CA CYS A 660 11.73 187.86 -9.69
C CYS A 660 12.06 188.93 -8.63
N PHE A 661 12.83 188.57 -7.59
CA PHE A 661 13.26 189.51 -6.55
C PHE A 661 14.14 190.63 -7.12
N SER A 662 15.08 190.29 -8.01
CA SER A 662 15.91 191.30 -8.70
C SER A 662 15.08 192.21 -9.60
N LEU A 663 14.06 191.66 -10.27
CA LEU A 663 13.15 192.39 -11.15
C LEU A 663 12.25 193.35 -10.36
N ASP A 664 11.76 192.93 -9.19
CA ASP A 664 11.02 193.80 -8.26
C ASP A 664 11.92 194.88 -7.65
N HIS A 665 13.18 194.57 -7.35
CA HIS A 665 14.16 195.59 -6.96
C HIS A 665 14.37 196.64 -8.07
N TYR A 666 14.50 196.22 -9.34
CA TYR A 666 14.58 197.15 -10.47
C TYR A 666 13.29 197.95 -10.69
N ARG A 667 12.11 197.34 -10.52
CA ARG A 667 10.82 198.04 -10.55
C ARG A 667 10.75 199.09 -9.44
N ASN A 668 11.13 198.74 -8.21
CA ASN A 668 11.09 199.64 -7.07
C ASN A 668 12.09 200.79 -7.24
N ARG A 669 13.30 200.53 -7.77
CA ARG A 669 14.28 201.57 -8.14
C ARG A 669 13.79 202.47 -9.26
N ASN A 670 13.09 201.93 -10.27
CA ASN A 670 12.40 202.72 -11.31
C ASN A 670 11.24 203.54 -10.74
N GLN A 671 10.55 203.05 -9.71
CA GLN A 671 9.46 203.75 -9.03
C GLN A 671 9.98 204.89 -8.14
N GLN A 672 11.13 204.70 -7.49
CA GLN A 672 11.87 205.73 -6.76
C GLN A 672 12.42 206.82 -7.70
N LEU A 673 12.95 206.44 -8.88
CA LEU A 673 13.32 207.38 -9.96
C LEU A 673 12.11 208.16 -10.50
N ARG A 674 10.93 207.55 -10.56
CA ARG A 674 9.66 208.22 -10.91
C ARG A 674 9.15 209.16 -9.80
N GLN A 675 9.40 208.88 -8.51
CA GLN A 675 9.04 209.76 -7.40
C GLN A 675 9.99 210.98 -7.26
N ALA A 676 11.26 210.86 -7.67
CA ALA A 676 12.23 211.96 -7.62
C ALA A 676 11.96 213.09 -8.66
N PHE A 677 11.17 212.82 -9.70
CA PHE A 677 10.87 213.80 -10.77
C PHE A 677 9.50 214.50 -10.65
N MET A 678 8.62 214.08 -9.74
CA MET A 678 7.27 214.63 -9.59
C MET A 678 7.18 215.78 -8.57
N GLY A 679 8.02 216.80 -8.78
CA GLY A 679 8.09 218.00 -7.95
C GLY A 679 8.45 219.27 -8.72
N ASN A 680 7.93 219.46 -9.95
CA ASN A 680 7.71 220.80 -10.56
C ASN A 680 6.83 220.76 -11.84
N HIS A 681 5.56 221.13 -11.64
CA HIS A 681 4.55 221.81 -12.48
C HIS A 681 4.03 221.31 -13.87
N LYS A 682 2.70 221.01 -13.85
CA LYS A 682 1.56 221.49 -14.68
C LYS A 682 1.55 221.30 -16.24
N ARG A 683 0.58 220.45 -16.63
CA ARG A 683 -0.49 220.59 -17.66
C ARG A 683 -0.33 219.95 -19.07
N HIS A 684 -1.48 219.34 -19.47
CA HIS A 684 -2.05 219.02 -20.80
C HIS A 684 -1.88 217.60 -21.41
N HIS A 685 -3.00 216.84 -21.33
CA HIS A 685 -3.86 216.31 -22.42
C HIS A 685 -3.27 215.70 -23.72
N ILE A 686 -3.92 214.58 -24.11
CA ILE A 686 -4.43 214.19 -25.45
C ILE A 686 -3.65 213.13 -26.29
N VAL A 687 -4.27 211.93 -26.36
CA VAL A 687 -4.72 211.17 -27.58
C VAL A 687 -3.86 210.05 -28.23
N LEU A 688 -4.50 208.87 -28.27
CA LEU A 688 -4.60 207.75 -29.25
C LEU A 688 -3.35 207.10 -29.89
N ALA A 689 -3.25 205.77 -29.76
CA ALA A 689 -3.67 204.79 -30.79
C ALA A 689 -3.52 203.33 -30.28
N SER A 690 -4.53 202.50 -30.62
CA SER A 690 -4.67 201.02 -30.62
C SER A 690 -4.18 200.17 -29.44
#